data_AF-A0A414PQL3-F1
#
_entry.id   AF-A0A414PQL3-F1
#
_cell.length_a   1.000
_cell.length_b   1.000
_cell.length_c   1.000
_cell.angle_alpha   90.00
_cell.angle_beta   90.00
_cell.angle_gamma   90.00
#
_symmetry.space_group_name_H-M   'P 1'
#
loop_
_entity.id
_entity.type
_entity.pdbx_description
1 polymer ?
#
loop_
_entity_poly.entity_id
_entity_poly.type
_entity_poly.pdbx_seq_one_letter_code
_entity_poly.pdbx_strand_id
1 'polypeptide(L)'
;MRDRIRLAIAFIVVSLTILGLDNLPVITDISNSGIELKKEREGSILAGTDEVEIDLINNTMKSNNGLNLKQGDLELKAYDLKRDIDKNRVYVNGELQTLFSNEQGDISLQSLKGGEVALDGSEGTFYNNFGYLEVEKITGAEKPNDRIYFGGDKVEYKDNKIYINDGWLTTDYNINKTRNPNDAGYHFLTENMVIEPEKQITLKNSDFYIGDESKLPFRFPWFRANIRQGSMVPLFPEWGDDDYYGWNTTWGFLYGDSGDKYVGGFAPKFADKMGFLVGRWENWYKTEKFGTMKLDIDDWLVYSKEDSIDKSKATDGELLSHEEREKRYRINYTHEYNGEKGKLYFNTINATYNMIPRLDDIVIDYTNHGNKFGDTEAEGMRPDLTNTMSFFSMDADLKNLGENKDITLKSRLKLTDDKKTYALMVYDDIDDISYGSSIDNDLFSQVELTKDNADYKISGYYNYLYDMDPGSTFNDTQSKAEDFGFEFLDKDTKIGFTYDEKNGDRFRKLGLWERDPKLSNLLKYQSMYGTNFKADYSPSTVKEYNRFDTKDLRVSFGEYDFYGDYKIKAGYDYYSEIRELDLGNDPLRLTADERKNGASAAGLIKNNFRSKQYNRFEDIIYSDFEQQRGYVNIFDDTTRFSFAGGKTKEEFWDRTGIYTADGYRKYVNESDFYEVTAERNEIDLDGFGELALFGGVRYDEYSKGYNPYSNSGKGNYASGEDSTLRTQLKLNHTMTLFNNENKINRNIDLSMANDLTLFYQRYDYDSGSINFGSETDGRSAEYIRLKNKDNIYQVVDTVSTTVGNTETIYTIDYKRAENPATNELNNEVIKNNLEFKIDGDKSLVLNYGQDRKYTDETKPDVNGKRENYNYYTFRDYGVTYYLGGHKLSYQNNSIDSKIWNIDSKYNNGMNIDNAKEKIRLNTYSYEYTFGDNKLGLDFSEGRDDRKNYTTLEKELDVKNQIYGISFLDGGDEIENYYRATYETYNHNEPNARNLSLDGKDYNSQNSDVVSFRYEYRDKRFTDEELRRYAEIEYDKDSTSLTPQEIYRVRDILRNRERNHVDFKLNRSIYDDFTDMAEYKRNFRVNLMLQRNEARYERTGDYWNSLKEIQAGVFYSQNRFGIGYQVDESADWKDSKWTKIDREHKLSFVTKIGKPSEGWTLKTYAKFYEDLTDKVKDDERKRKTSLDGLGIEIGKEMGYYQWSLAFEKQYVLSARDYEWRAALQFTLLTFPSNPIFGIGADTDAKKHTEPQTYMFDGLKVKDVID
;
A
#
# COMPACT_ATOMS: atom_id res chain seq x y z
N MET A 1 -48.67 -9.81 -32.82
CA MET A 1 -48.01 -9.78 -34.15
C MET A 1 -48.66 -8.78 -35.11
N ARG A 2 -50.00 -8.73 -35.26
CA ARG A 2 -50.68 -7.70 -36.08
C ARG A 2 -50.57 -6.26 -35.55
N ASP A 3 -50.43 -6.06 -34.23
CA ASP A 3 -50.21 -4.71 -33.65
C ASP A 3 -48.73 -4.30 -33.55
N ARG A 4 -47.79 -5.24 -33.74
CA ARG A 4 -46.36 -4.92 -33.85
C ARG A 4 -45.95 -4.55 -35.29
N ILE A 5 -46.73 -4.99 -36.29
CA ILE A 5 -46.55 -4.60 -37.70
C ILE A 5 -47.13 -3.19 -37.97
N ARG A 6 -48.18 -2.77 -37.25
CA ARG A 6 -48.72 -1.39 -37.35
C ARG A 6 -47.81 -0.33 -36.71
N LEU A 7 -47.13 -0.68 -35.60
CA LEU A 7 -46.19 0.22 -34.93
C LEU A 7 -44.88 0.43 -35.74
N ALA A 8 -44.38 -0.64 -36.38
CA ALA A 8 -43.20 -0.55 -37.26
C ALA A 8 -43.49 0.23 -38.55
N ILE A 9 -44.69 0.12 -39.11
CA ILE A 9 -45.11 0.90 -40.30
C ILE A 9 -45.36 2.37 -39.92
N ALA A 10 -45.90 2.67 -38.74
CA ALA A 10 -46.02 4.04 -38.24
C ALA A 10 -44.65 4.68 -37.98
N PHE A 11 -43.68 3.92 -37.46
CA PHE A 11 -42.31 4.38 -37.22
C PHE A 11 -41.56 4.66 -38.52
N ILE A 12 -41.67 3.78 -39.53
CA ILE A 12 -41.08 3.98 -40.87
C ILE A 12 -41.66 5.22 -41.57
N VAL A 13 -42.97 5.47 -41.42
CA VAL A 13 -43.62 6.66 -42.01
C VAL A 13 -43.20 7.94 -41.29
N VAL A 14 -43.05 7.95 -39.96
CA VAL A 14 -42.58 9.14 -39.22
C VAL A 14 -41.09 9.43 -39.51
N SER A 15 -40.24 8.40 -39.62
CA SER A 15 -38.82 8.55 -39.95
C SER A 15 -38.56 8.99 -41.39
N LEU A 16 -39.33 8.52 -42.37
CA LEU A 16 -39.22 8.94 -43.79
C LEU A 16 -39.68 10.39 -44.00
N THR A 17 -40.58 10.91 -43.17
CA THR A 17 -41.19 12.24 -43.40
C THR A 17 -40.49 13.37 -42.63
N ILE A 18 -39.79 13.08 -41.52
CA ILE A 18 -39.15 14.11 -40.68
C ILE A 18 -37.64 14.27 -40.96
N LEU A 19 -36.89 13.21 -41.33
CA LEU A 19 -35.42 13.27 -41.26
C LEU A 19 -34.63 12.88 -42.52
N GLY A 20 -35.24 12.39 -43.60
CA GLY A 20 -34.57 12.25 -44.91
C GLY A 20 -33.20 11.54 -44.88
N LEU A 21 -33.10 10.39 -44.20
CA LEU A 21 -31.88 9.56 -44.16
C LEU A 21 -32.11 8.27 -44.97
N ASP A 22 -31.57 8.21 -46.18
CA ASP A 22 -31.75 7.10 -47.14
C ASP A 22 -30.86 5.87 -46.91
N ASN A 23 -30.07 5.80 -45.83
CA ASN A 23 -29.20 4.65 -45.59
C ASN A 23 -29.02 4.38 -44.08
N LEU A 24 -29.44 3.21 -43.60
CA LEU A 24 -28.70 2.31 -42.66
C LEU A 24 -29.49 1.00 -42.39
N PRO A 25 -28.80 -0.09 -42.00
CA PRO A 25 -29.31 -1.47 -42.01
C PRO A 25 -30.09 -1.85 -40.75
N VAL A 26 -31.00 -2.80 -40.93
CA VAL A 26 -31.89 -3.40 -39.92
C VAL A 26 -31.11 -4.40 -39.05
N ILE A 27 -31.19 -4.27 -37.72
CA ILE A 27 -30.81 -5.33 -36.76
C ILE A 27 -32.06 -5.77 -36.00
N THR A 28 -32.31 -7.08 -36.02
CA THR A 28 -33.35 -7.79 -35.28
C THR A 28 -32.73 -8.44 -34.05
N ASP A 29 -33.00 -7.94 -32.85
CA ASP A 29 -33.15 -8.75 -31.62
C ASP A 29 -33.51 -7.87 -30.41
N ILE A 30 -34.70 -8.11 -29.82
CA ILE A 30 -35.05 -7.62 -28.48
C ILE A 30 -35.89 -8.71 -27.79
N SER A 31 -35.31 -9.38 -26.80
CA SER A 31 -36.08 -10.00 -25.72
C SER A 31 -35.33 -9.90 -24.39
N ASN A 32 -35.96 -9.17 -23.46
CA ASN A 32 -35.85 -9.20 -21.98
C ASN A 32 -34.49 -9.02 -21.28
N SER A 33 -34.57 -8.26 -20.17
CA SER A 33 -33.60 -8.05 -19.08
C SER A 33 -32.33 -7.23 -19.39
N GLY A 34 -32.18 -6.12 -18.65
CA GLY A 34 -30.91 -5.67 -18.07
C GLY A 34 -29.67 -5.56 -18.96
N ILE A 35 -29.77 -4.94 -20.15
CA ILE A 35 -28.61 -4.66 -20.98
C ILE A 35 -28.37 -3.14 -20.99
N GLU A 36 -27.18 -2.73 -20.50
CA GLU A 36 -26.60 -1.41 -20.77
C GLU A 36 -26.68 -1.13 -22.27
N LEU A 37 -27.32 -0.02 -22.64
CA LEU A 37 -27.23 0.51 -24.00
C LEU A 37 -25.77 0.90 -24.24
N LYS A 38 -25.04 0.05 -24.98
CA LYS A 38 -23.73 0.42 -25.53
C LYS A 38 -23.85 1.76 -26.27
N LYS A 39 -22.86 2.63 -26.09
CA LYS A 39 -22.53 3.78 -26.96
C LYS A 39 -22.54 3.31 -28.42
N GLU A 40 -23.67 3.33 -29.10
CA GLU A 40 -23.72 3.06 -30.54
C GLU A 40 -24.59 4.09 -31.27
N ARG A 41 -23.91 4.78 -32.19
CA ARG A 41 -24.33 5.74 -33.23
C ARG A 41 -24.68 7.15 -32.76
N GLU A 42 -23.65 7.99 -32.72
CA GLU A 42 -23.78 9.44 -32.93
C GLU A 42 -24.74 9.71 -34.11
N GLY A 43 -25.86 10.39 -33.85
CA GLY A 43 -26.80 10.86 -34.87
C GLY A 43 -28.21 10.25 -34.86
N SER A 44 -28.53 9.26 -34.02
CA SER A 44 -29.91 8.75 -33.92
C SER A 44 -30.81 9.64 -33.06
N ILE A 45 -31.95 10.07 -33.60
CA ILE A 45 -32.98 10.86 -32.90
C ILE A 45 -34.05 9.92 -32.30
N LEU A 46 -34.24 9.99 -30.99
CA LEU A 46 -35.33 9.32 -30.26
C LEU A 46 -36.44 10.34 -29.99
N ALA A 47 -37.67 10.05 -30.43
CA ALA A 47 -38.81 10.93 -30.25
C ALA A 47 -39.99 10.18 -29.61
N GLY A 48 -40.66 10.79 -28.63
CA GLY A 48 -41.80 10.18 -27.94
C GLY A 48 -42.78 11.21 -27.38
N THR A 49 -44.07 10.95 -27.55
CA THR A 49 -45.18 11.76 -27.01
C THR A 49 -46.51 10.99 -27.17
N ASP A 50 -47.51 11.33 -26.35
CA ASP A 50 -48.79 10.60 -26.25
C ASP A 50 -49.75 10.91 -27.42
N GLU A 51 -49.66 12.09 -28.02
CA GLU A 51 -50.53 12.54 -29.12
C GLU A 51 -49.87 13.69 -29.92
N VAL A 52 -49.88 13.60 -31.26
CA VAL A 52 -49.28 14.61 -32.17
C VAL A 52 -50.21 14.88 -33.35
N GLU A 53 -50.44 16.15 -33.63
CA GLU A 53 -51.02 16.63 -34.89
C GLU A 53 -49.90 16.98 -35.86
N ILE A 54 -49.83 16.27 -36.98
CA ILE A 54 -48.81 16.49 -38.03
C ILE A 54 -49.50 17.01 -39.29
N ASP A 55 -49.18 18.24 -39.69
CA ASP A 55 -49.61 18.82 -40.96
C ASP A 55 -48.44 18.80 -41.95
N LEU A 56 -48.53 17.87 -42.90
CA LEU A 56 -47.53 17.63 -43.93
C LEU A 56 -47.56 18.67 -45.07
N ILE A 57 -48.61 19.49 -45.18
CA ILE A 57 -48.70 20.54 -46.20
C ILE A 57 -47.97 21.80 -45.71
N ASN A 58 -48.14 22.12 -44.43
CA ASN A 58 -47.52 23.29 -43.80
C ASN A 58 -46.20 22.97 -43.07
N ASN A 59 -45.78 21.70 -43.06
CA ASN A 59 -44.61 21.19 -42.33
C ASN A 59 -44.63 21.57 -40.83
N THR A 60 -45.81 21.53 -40.22
CA THR A 60 -46.00 21.85 -38.79
C THR A 60 -46.33 20.61 -37.97
N MET A 61 -45.85 20.59 -36.73
CA MET A 61 -46.10 19.54 -35.76
C MET A 61 -46.52 20.16 -34.44
N LYS A 62 -47.68 19.74 -33.91
CA LYS A 62 -48.20 20.22 -32.63
C LYS A 62 -48.46 19.06 -31.68
N SER A 63 -48.15 19.25 -30.40
CA SER A 63 -48.42 18.28 -29.34
C SER A 63 -48.97 18.97 -28.09
N ASN A 64 -50.07 18.45 -27.55
CA ASN A 64 -50.69 18.97 -26.34
C ASN A 64 -49.86 18.67 -25.07
N ASN A 65 -49.17 17.53 -25.04
CA ASN A 65 -48.33 17.10 -23.89
C ASN A 65 -46.84 17.44 -24.09
N GLY A 66 -46.50 18.03 -25.23
CA GLY A 66 -45.13 18.32 -25.66
C GLY A 66 -44.48 17.12 -26.36
N LEU A 67 -43.67 17.42 -27.36
CA LEU A 67 -42.84 16.46 -28.08
C LEU A 67 -41.47 16.39 -27.41
N ASN A 68 -41.12 15.24 -26.84
CA ASN A 68 -39.77 15.00 -26.32
C ASN A 68 -38.89 14.45 -27.45
N LEU A 69 -37.82 15.17 -27.76
CA LEU A 69 -36.82 14.84 -28.76
C LEU A 69 -35.48 14.66 -28.04
N LYS A 70 -34.79 13.54 -28.27
CA LYS A 70 -33.45 13.29 -27.77
C LYS A 70 -32.50 12.98 -28.93
N GLN A 71 -31.41 13.72 -29.02
CA GLN A 71 -30.37 13.53 -30.04
C GLN A 71 -29.00 13.68 -29.39
N GLY A 72 -28.26 12.58 -29.26
CA GLY A 72 -27.02 12.57 -28.48
C GLY A 72 -27.27 13.00 -27.03
N ASP A 73 -26.52 14.00 -26.56
CA ASP A 73 -26.63 14.56 -25.21
C ASP A 73 -27.66 15.71 -25.07
N LEU A 74 -28.38 16.04 -26.14
CA LEU A 74 -29.43 17.05 -26.14
C LEU A 74 -30.81 16.40 -25.95
N GLU A 75 -31.56 16.87 -24.96
CA GLU A 75 -32.99 16.61 -24.76
C GLU A 75 -33.80 17.90 -24.95
N LEU A 76 -34.84 17.84 -25.78
CA LEU A 76 -35.65 18.99 -26.18
C LEU A 76 -37.13 18.66 -26.06
N LYS A 77 -37.88 19.55 -25.39
CA LYS A 77 -39.35 19.48 -25.28
C LYS A 77 -39.98 20.71 -25.93
N ALA A 78 -40.76 20.49 -26.98
CA ALA A 78 -41.44 21.55 -27.74
C ALA A 78 -42.91 21.21 -28.03
N TYR A 79 -43.77 22.22 -28.10
CA TYR A 79 -45.22 22.02 -28.25
C TYR A 79 -45.76 22.36 -29.65
N ASP A 80 -45.12 23.29 -30.35
CA ASP A 80 -45.49 23.73 -31.70
C ASP A 80 -44.22 23.99 -32.51
N LEU A 81 -43.96 23.12 -33.49
CA LEU A 81 -42.79 23.15 -34.33
C LEU A 81 -43.21 23.38 -35.78
N LYS A 82 -42.48 24.26 -36.48
CA LYS A 82 -42.60 24.46 -37.92
C LYS A 82 -41.25 24.26 -38.58
N ARG A 83 -41.17 23.32 -39.50
CA ARG A 83 -39.96 23.03 -40.28
C ARG A 83 -39.96 23.82 -41.59
N ASP A 84 -38.86 24.51 -41.88
CA ASP A 84 -38.60 25.24 -43.13
C ASP A 84 -37.29 24.71 -43.74
N ILE A 85 -37.43 23.79 -44.71
CA ILE A 85 -36.30 23.09 -45.35
C ILE A 85 -35.48 24.05 -46.22
N ASP A 86 -36.14 24.95 -46.94
CA ASP A 86 -35.47 25.90 -47.85
C ASP A 86 -34.56 26.88 -47.09
N LYS A 87 -34.91 27.20 -45.84
CA LYS A 87 -34.13 28.09 -44.97
C LYS A 87 -33.20 27.38 -44.00
N ASN A 88 -33.18 26.04 -43.99
CA ASN A 88 -32.46 25.25 -42.98
C ASN A 88 -32.84 25.60 -41.52
N ARG A 89 -34.13 25.87 -41.25
CA ARG A 89 -34.60 26.32 -39.92
C ARG A 89 -35.81 25.52 -39.41
N VAL A 90 -35.87 25.37 -38.10
CA VAL A 90 -37.05 24.96 -37.32
C VAL A 90 -37.47 26.15 -36.46
N TYR A 91 -38.72 26.56 -36.59
CA TYR A 91 -39.33 27.59 -35.76
C TYR A 91 -40.15 26.92 -34.66
N VAL A 92 -39.88 27.29 -33.41
CA VAL A 92 -40.63 26.84 -32.24
C VAL A 92 -41.58 27.96 -31.84
N ASN A 93 -42.88 27.74 -32.00
CA ASN A 93 -43.91 28.74 -31.73
C ASN A 93 -44.52 28.52 -30.35
N GLY A 94 -43.83 28.93 -29.28
CA GLY A 94 -44.31 28.78 -27.91
C GLY A 94 -43.20 28.35 -26.97
N GLU A 95 -43.55 27.76 -25.82
CA GLU A 95 -42.54 27.35 -24.84
C GLU A 95 -41.62 26.25 -25.38
N LEU A 96 -40.33 26.38 -25.10
CA LEU A 96 -39.29 25.40 -25.40
C LEU A 96 -38.51 25.11 -24.11
N GLN A 97 -38.26 23.84 -23.83
CA GLN A 97 -37.32 23.43 -22.79
C GLN A 97 -36.22 22.58 -23.42
N THR A 98 -34.97 22.88 -23.10
CA THR A 98 -33.81 22.12 -23.58
C THR A 98 -32.88 21.80 -22.42
N LEU A 99 -32.42 20.56 -22.35
CA LEU A 99 -31.40 20.09 -21.43
C LEU A 99 -30.23 19.55 -22.25
N PHE A 100 -29.04 20.09 -22.00
CA PHE A 100 -27.79 19.62 -22.58
C PHE A 100 -27.03 18.89 -21.48
N SER A 101 -26.93 17.57 -21.58
CA SER A 101 -26.12 16.77 -20.66
C SER A 101 -24.66 16.79 -21.09
N ASN A 102 -23.74 16.85 -20.13
CA ASN A 102 -22.30 16.68 -20.39
C ASN A 102 -21.61 15.96 -19.21
N GLU A 103 -20.33 15.65 -19.34
CA GLU A 103 -19.58 14.93 -18.30
C GLU A 103 -19.42 15.73 -17.00
N GLN A 104 -19.53 17.06 -17.04
CA GLN A 104 -19.21 18.00 -15.95
C GLN A 104 -20.45 18.60 -15.24
N GLY A 105 -21.64 18.55 -15.84
CA GLY A 105 -22.91 19.05 -15.28
C GLY A 105 -23.95 19.41 -16.37
N ASP A 106 -25.23 19.18 -16.10
CA ASP A 106 -26.30 19.43 -17.08
C ASP A 106 -26.58 20.96 -17.24
N ILE A 107 -26.74 21.45 -18.47
CA ILE A 107 -27.17 22.82 -18.79
C ILE A 107 -28.63 22.81 -19.21
N SER A 108 -29.49 23.53 -18.50
CA SER A 108 -30.89 23.70 -18.87
C SER A 108 -31.17 25.10 -19.39
N LEU A 109 -31.96 25.20 -20.45
CA LEU A 109 -32.48 26.45 -20.98
C LEU A 109 -33.98 26.30 -21.27
N GLN A 110 -34.78 27.21 -20.74
CA GLN A 110 -36.20 27.35 -21.05
C GLN A 110 -36.43 28.68 -21.77
N SER A 111 -37.03 28.60 -22.96
CA SER A 111 -37.49 29.75 -23.71
C SER A 111 -39.00 29.91 -23.57
N LEU A 112 -39.46 31.11 -23.23
CA LEU A 112 -40.88 31.40 -22.96
C LEU A 112 -41.63 31.96 -24.17
N LYS A 113 -40.91 32.48 -25.16
CA LYS A 113 -41.48 33.06 -26.40
C LYS A 113 -41.06 32.32 -27.66
N GLY A 114 -40.54 31.10 -27.51
CA GLY A 114 -40.08 30.28 -28.63
C GLY A 114 -38.73 30.70 -29.17
N GLY A 115 -38.37 30.11 -30.30
CA GLY A 115 -37.05 30.29 -30.89
C GLY A 115 -36.94 29.72 -32.29
N GLU A 116 -35.77 29.89 -32.87
CA GLU A 116 -35.40 29.33 -34.16
C GLU A 116 -34.11 28.54 -34.03
N VAL A 117 -34.08 27.33 -34.59
CA VAL A 117 -32.94 26.40 -34.51
C VAL A 117 -32.59 25.93 -35.92
N ALA A 118 -31.31 25.76 -36.23
CA ALA A 118 -30.88 25.13 -37.48
C ALA A 118 -31.31 23.65 -37.53
N LEU A 119 -31.61 23.10 -38.72
CA LEU A 119 -32.01 21.69 -38.84
C LEU A 119 -30.90 20.70 -38.44
N ASP A 120 -29.64 21.13 -38.52
CA ASP A 120 -28.45 20.38 -38.11
C ASP A 120 -28.06 20.64 -36.63
N GLY A 121 -28.78 21.53 -35.94
CA GLY A 121 -28.53 21.88 -34.54
C GLY A 121 -27.32 22.78 -34.30
N SER A 122 -26.66 23.32 -35.34
CA SER A 122 -25.42 24.12 -35.17
C SER A 122 -25.65 25.52 -34.60
N GLU A 123 -26.87 26.05 -34.72
CA GLU A 123 -27.24 27.39 -34.28
C GLU A 123 -28.66 27.39 -33.68
N GLY A 124 -28.88 28.21 -32.65
CA GLY A 124 -30.20 28.42 -32.07
C GLY A 124 -30.35 29.83 -31.51
N THR A 125 -31.50 30.46 -31.70
CA THR A 125 -31.87 31.73 -31.06
C THR A 125 -33.16 31.53 -30.27
N PHE A 126 -33.15 31.93 -29.01
CA PHE A 126 -34.25 31.76 -28.08
C PHE A 126 -34.60 33.09 -27.41
N TYR A 127 -35.88 33.34 -27.17
CA TYR A 127 -36.37 34.63 -26.69
C TYR A 127 -37.00 34.55 -25.29
N ASN A 128 -36.66 35.52 -24.44
CA ASN A 128 -37.09 35.62 -23.04
C ASN A 128 -36.85 34.32 -22.26
N ASN A 129 -35.59 34.13 -21.86
CA ASN A 129 -35.06 32.84 -21.45
C ASN A 129 -34.71 32.81 -19.97
N PHE A 130 -34.82 31.60 -19.41
CA PHE A 130 -34.40 31.26 -18.06
C PHE A 130 -33.65 29.93 -18.12
N GLY A 131 -32.48 29.83 -17.51
CA GLY A 131 -31.66 28.63 -17.55
C GLY A 131 -30.80 28.45 -16.30
N TYR A 132 -30.17 27.29 -16.20
CA TYR A 132 -29.19 26.99 -15.17
C TYR A 132 -28.06 26.11 -15.71
N LEU A 133 -26.91 26.20 -15.07
CA LEU A 133 -25.72 25.35 -15.27
C LEU A 133 -25.44 24.60 -13.97
N GLU A 134 -25.38 23.27 -13.99
CA GLU A 134 -24.88 22.49 -12.85
C GLU A 134 -23.34 22.56 -12.76
N VAL A 135 -22.82 22.77 -11.54
CA VAL A 135 -21.39 22.95 -11.24
C VAL A 135 -20.87 22.09 -10.08
N GLU A 136 -21.69 21.19 -9.52
CA GLU A 136 -21.33 20.27 -8.42
C GLU A 136 -19.97 19.57 -8.63
N LYS A 137 -19.76 18.96 -9.80
CA LYS A 137 -18.53 18.20 -10.11
C LYS A 137 -17.29 19.09 -10.22
N ILE A 138 -17.48 20.39 -10.41
CA ILE A 138 -16.42 21.37 -10.61
C ILE A 138 -16.06 22.04 -9.28
N THR A 139 -17.05 22.34 -8.46
CA THR A 139 -16.87 23.15 -7.25
C THR A 139 -16.99 22.35 -5.95
N GLY A 140 -17.53 21.13 -6.01
CA GLY A 140 -17.88 20.34 -4.83
C GLY A 140 -19.08 20.90 -4.05
N ALA A 141 -19.85 21.82 -4.64
CA ALA A 141 -21.02 22.42 -4.02
C ALA A 141 -22.13 21.39 -3.80
N GLU A 142 -22.63 21.30 -2.57
CA GLU A 142 -23.84 20.55 -2.25
C GLU A 142 -25.08 21.26 -2.82
N LYS A 143 -26.01 20.50 -3.37
CA LYS A 143 -27.26 21.01 -3.93
C LYS A 143 -28.16 21.48 -2.77
N PRO A 144 -29.00 22.54 -2.95
CA PRO A 144 -29.36 23.20 -4.21
C PRO A 144 -28.43 24.33 -4.67
N ASN A 145 -27.24 24.50 -4.07
CA ASN A 145 -26.26 25.53 -4.45
C ASN A 145 -25.29 25.10 -5.56
N ASP A 146 -25.55 23.92 -6.12
CA ASP A 146 -24.84 23.29 -7.23
C ASP A 146 -25.10 23.92 -8.59
N ARG A 147 -25.87 25.01 -8.65
CA ARG A 147 -26.33 25.61 -9.90
C ARG A 147 -26.01 27.08 -9.99
N ILE A 148 -25.65 27.50 -11.19
CA ILE A 148 -25.57 28.90 -11.59
C ILE A 148 -26.77 29.20 -12.48
N TYR A 149 -27.65 30.09 -12.05
CA TYR A 149 -28.86 30.49 -12.77
C TYR A 149 -28.59 31.72 -13.63
N PHE A 150 -29.21 31.76 -14.80
CA PHE A 150 -29.09 32.87 -15.72
C PHE A 150 -30.36 33.08 -16.54
N GLY A 151 -30.54 34.29 -17.06
CA GLY A 151 -31.64 34.61 -17.96
C GLY A 151 -31.35 35.85 -18.78
N GLY A 152 -32.21 36.14 -19.77
CA GLY A 152 -32.06 37.32 -20.62
C GLY A 152 -33.05 37.35 -21.78
N ASP A 153 -33.16 38.52 -22.40
CA ASP A 153 -34.13 38.80 -23.47
C ASP A 153 -33.86 37.96 -24.73
N LYS A 154 -32.59 37.70 -25.02
CA LYS A 154 -32.16 36.91 -26.18
C LYS A 154 -30.97 36.03 -25.82
N VAL A 155 -31.13 34.73 -26.05
CA VAL A 155 -30.06 33.73 -25.94
C VAL A 155 -29.74 33.20 -27.33
N GLU A 156 -28.47 33.26 -27.72
CA GLU A 156 -27.96 32.70 -28.98
C GLU A 156 -26.99 31.56 -28.66
N TYR A 157 -27.28 30.36 -29.15
CA TYR A 157 -26.33 29.27 -29.23
C TYR A 157 -25.68 29.29 -30.62
N LYS A 158 -24.36 29.47 -30.67
CA LYS A 158 -23.56 29.40 -31.90
C LYS A 158 -22.12 29.12 -31.52
N ASP A 159 -21.37 28.47 -32.40
CA ASP A 159 -19.96 28.13 -32.17
C ASP A 159 -19.71 27.37 -30.84
N ASN A 160 -20.66 26.50 -30.44
CA ASN A 160 -20.67 25.78 -29.15
C ASN A 160 -20.67 26.69 -27.90
N LYS A 161 -21.02 27.97 -28.04
CA LYS A 161 -21.07 28.95 -26.93
C LYS A 161 -22.49 29.48 -26.79
N ILE A 162 -22.83 29.87 -25.56
CA ILE A 162 -24.13 30.48 -25.25
C ILE A 162 -23.90 31.96 -24.99
N TYR A 163 -24.49 32.81 -25.83
CA TYR A 163 -24.47 34.26 -25.70
C TYR A 163 -25.81 34.74 -25.15
N ILE A 164 -25.79 35.58 -24.14
CA ILE A 164 -26.99 36.14 -23.52
C ILE A 164 -26.86 37.66 -23.53
N ASN A 165 -27.77 38.34 -24.22
CA ASN A 165 -27.83 39.80 -24.25
C ASN A 165 -28.82 40.31 -23.21
N ASP A 166 -28.47 41.44 -22.58
CA ASP A 166 -29.22 42.03 -21.46
C ASP A 166 -29.57 40.95 -20.41
N GLY A 167 -28.52 40.21 -20.04
CA GLY A 167 -28.61 39.03 -19.23
C GLY A 167 -28.45 39.32 -17.74
N TRP A 168 -28.84 38.35 -16.94
CA TRP A 168 -28.57 38.36 -15.51
C TRP A 168 -28.08 36.99 -15.05
N LEU A 169 -27.24 36.97 -14.00
CA LEU A 169 -26.68 35.75 -13.39
C LEU A 169 -26.80 35.79 -11.87
N THR A 170 -27.17 34.67 -11.25
CA THR A 170 -27.15 34.48 -9.80
C THR A 170 -26.89 33.02 -9.44
N THR A 171 -26.35 32.74 -8.26
CA THR A 171 -26.37 31.39 -7.69
C THR A 171 -27.49 31.20 -6.67
N ASP A 172 -28.33 32.22 -6.45
CA ASP A 172 -29.51 32.11 -5.58
C ASP A 172 -30.57 31.20 -6.20
N TYR A 173 -30.75 30.01 -5.61
CA TYR A 173 -31.74 29.03 -6.05
C TYR A 173 -33.19 29.54 -5.97
N ASN A 174 -33.50 30.58 -5.18
CA ASN A 174 -34.85 31.13 -5.10
C ASN A 174 -35.35 31.71 -6.42
N ILE A 175 -34.43 32.05 -7.32
CA ILE A 175 -34.74 32.55 -8.66
C ILE A 175 -35.56 31.55 -9.50
N ASN A 176 -35.53 30.25 -9.18
CA ASN A 176 -36.39 29.24 -9.82
C ASN A 176 -37.88 29.51 -9.63
N LYS A 177 -38.27 30.16 -8.53
CA LYS A 177 -39.68 30.42 -8.19
C LYS A 177 -40.24 31.61 -8.95
N THR A 178 -39.43 32.66 -9.13
CA THR A 178 -39.87 33.95 -9.66
C THR A 178 -39.41 34.21 -11.09
N ARG A 179 -38.26 33.66 -11.48
CA ARG A 179 -37.57 33.88 -12.77
C ARG A 179 -37.26 35.35 -13.05
N ASN A 180 -37.26 36.18 -12.02
CA ASN A 180 -37.04 37.62 -12.07
C ASN A 180 -35.82 37.97 -11.21
N PRO A 181 -34.74 38.53 -11.79
CA PRO A 181 -33.48 38.75 -11.08
C PRO A 181 -33.62 39.69 -9.88
N ASN A 182 -34.56 40.64 -9.89
CA ASN A 182 -34.80 41.55 -8.78
C ASN A 182 -35.33 40.84 -7.52
N ASP A 183 -35.86 39.63 -7.68
CA ASP A 183 -36.33 38.80 -6.58
C ASP A 183 -35.25 37.82 -6.06
N ALA A 184 -34.04 37.82 -6.67
CA ALA A 184 -32.88 37.09 -6.15
C ALA A 184 -32.17 37.92 -5.07
N GLY A 185 -31.61 37.25 -4.06
CA GLY A 185 -30.84 37.89 -2.99
C GLY A 185 -29.63 38.65 -3.54
N TYR A 186 -29.06 38.19 -4.64
CA TYR A 186 -28.14 38.97 -5.47
C TYR A 186 -28.27 38.58 -6.94
N HIS A 187 -27.85 39.46 -7.83
CA HIS A 187 -27.60 39.09 -9.21
C HIS A 187 -26.58 40.03 -9.85
N PHE A 188 -25.88 39.54 -10.86
CA PHE A 188 -25.18 40.39 -11.80
C PHE A 188 -26.10 40.72 -12.95
N LEU A 189 -26.29 42.00 -13.24
CA LEU A 189 -26.93 42.44 -14.47
C LEU A 189 -25.85 42.83 -15.47
N THR A 190 -25.90 42.25 -16.67
CA THR A 190 -24.83 42.35 -17.66
C THR A 190 -25.39 42.64 -19.04
N GLU A 191 -24.78 43.58 -19.75
CA GLU A 191 -25.15 43.85 -21.14
C GLU A 191 -24.91 42.62 -22.04
N ASN A 192 -23.87 41.85 -21.75
CA ASN A 192 -23.51 40.66 -22.52
C ASN A 192 -22.83 39.60 -21.64
N MET A 193 -23.46 38.44 -21.53
CA MET A 193 -22.90 37.25 -20.92
C MET A 193 -22.52 36.23 -21.99
N VAL A 194 -21.41 35.53 -21.74
CA VAL A 194 -20.95 34.40 -22.55
C VAL A 194 -20.70 33.23 -21.62
N ILE A 195 -21.40 32.12 -21.83
CA ILE A 195 -21.13 30.84 -21.17
C ILE A 195 -20.37 29.98 -22.18
N GLU A 196 -19.14 29.61 -21.83
CA GLU A 196 -18.32 28.65 -22.54
C GLU A 196 -18.37 27.33 -21.74
N PRO A 197 -19.22 26.36 -22.13
CA PRO A 197 -19.34 25.09 -21.42
C PRO A 197 -17.97 24.43 -21.20
N GLU A 198 -17.77 23.82 -20.03
CA GLU A 198 -16.51 23.14 -19.63
C GLU A 198 -15.25 24.03 -19.56
N LYS A 199 -15.45 25.35 -19.53
CA LYS A 199 -14.36 26.33 -19.48
C LYS A 199 -14.64 27.46 -18.48
N GLN A 200 -15.48 28.42 -18.84
CA GLN A 200 -15.67 29.64 -18.04
C GLN A 200 -17.01 30.33 -18.31
N ILE A 201 -17.44 31.16 -17.36
CA ILE A 201 -18.51 32.14 -17.56
C ILE A 201 -17.87 33.52 -17.63
N THR A 202 -18.22 34.32 -18.64
CA THR A 202 -17.79 35.71 -18.79
C THR A 202 -18.99 36.65 -18.76
N LEU A 203 -18.98 37.62 -17.84
CA LEU A 203 -19.93 38.73 -17.79
C LEU A 203 -19.21 40.00 -18.27
N LYS A 204 -19.87 40.84 -19.08
CA LYS A 204 -19.31 42.11 -19.58
C LYS A 204 -20.19 43.28 -19.15
N ASN A 205 -19.59 44.41 -18.82
CA ASN A 205 -20.30 45.62 -18.37
C ASN A 205 -21.36 45.27 -17.30
N SER A 206 -20.90 44.65 -16.22
CA SER A 206 -21.75 44.02 -15.22
C SER A 206 -21.86 44.87 -13.97
N ASP A 207 -23.08 45.11 -13.52
CA ASP A 207 -23.38 45.72 -12.23
C ASP A 207 -23.81 44.61 -11.26
N PHE A 208 -23.33 44.67 -10.03
CA PHE A 208 -23.77 43.77 -8.97
C PHE A 208 -24.93 44.41 -8.20
N TYR A 209 -26.04 43.70 -8.17
CA TYR A 209 -27.26 44.08 -7.47
C TYR A 209 -27.49 43.16 -6.27
N ILE A 210 -27.98 43.74 -5.19
CA ILE A 210 -28.62 43.01 -4.08
C ILE A 210 -30.08 43.44 -4.08
N GLY A 211 -30.99 42.52 -4.40
CA GLY A 211 -32.37 42.88 -4.74
C GLY A 211 -32.44 43.76 -5.99
N ASP A 212 -33.06 44.94 -5.89
CA ASP A 212 -33.19 45.94 -6.96
C ASP A 212 -32.17 47.09 -6.89
N GLU A 213 -31.28 47.08 -5.88
CA GLU A 213 -30.29 48.14 -5.68
C GLU A 213 -28.88 47.72 -6.14
N SER A 214 -28.28 48.53 -7.02
CA SER A 214 -26.86 48.39 -7.39
C SER A 214 -25.97 48.75 -6.20
N LYS A 215 -25.03 47.87 -5.86
CA LYS A 215 -24.16 48.03 -4.68
C LYS A 215 -22.73 48.42 -5.00
N LEU A 216 -22.33 48.39 -6.27
CA LEU A 216 -20.98 48.77 -6.67
C LEU A 216 -20.92 50.23 -7.09
N PRO A 217 -19.87 50.97 -6.70
CA PRO A 217 -19.67 52.34 -7.15
C PRO A 217 -19.25 52.46 -8.63
N PHE A 218 -18.96 51.33 -9.28
CA PHE A 218 -18.61 51.26 -10.70
C PHE A 218 -19.08 49.92 -11.30
N ARG A 219 -19.33 49.93 -12.61
CA ARG A 219 -19.69 48.75 -13.40
C ARG A 219 -18.42 47.96 -13.72
N PHE A 220 -18.41 46.66 -13.45
CA PHE A 220 -17.27 45.81 -13.83
C PHE A 220 -17.20 45.72 -15.36
N PRO A 221 -16.09 46.09 -16.00
CA PRO A 221 -15.97 45.96 -17.45
C PRO A 221 -16.05 44.49 -17.88
N TRP A 222 -15.55 43.57 -17.04
CA TRP A 222 -15.74 42.14 -17.19
C TRP A 222 -15.55 41.38 -15.86
N PHE A 223 -16.22 40.23 -15.70
CA PHE A 223 -16.08 39.27 -14.60
C PHE A 223 -15.99 37.85 -15.19
N ARG A 224 -15.10 36.99 -14.67
CA ARG A 224 -14.96 35.60 -15.14
C ARG A 224 -14.94 34.61 -13.99
N ALA A 225 -15.68 33.51 -14.15
CA ALA A 225 -15.71 32.39 -13.21
C ALA A 225 -15.21 31.12 -13.88
N ASN A 226 -14.34 30.36 -13.18
CA ASN A 226 -13.81 29.09 -13.66
C ASN A 226 -14.86 28.00 -13.45
N ILE A 227 -15.25 27.32 -14.53
CA ILE A 227 -16.18 26.18 -14.49
C ILE A 227 -15.57 24.94 -15.15
N ARG A 228 -14.22 24.83 -15.16
CA ARG A 228 -13.51 23.69 -15.71
C ARG A 228 -13.17 22.70 -14.59
N GLN A 229 -13.70 21.48 -14.68
CA GLN A 229 -13.47 20.43 -13.69
C GLN A 229 -11.98 20.11 -13.53
N GLY A 230 -11.46 20.17 -12.31
CA GLY A 230 -10.06 19.87 -11.97
C GLY A 230 -9.09 21.04 -12.16
N SER A 231 -9.60 22.23 -12.52
CA SER A 231 -8.82 23.46 -12.65
C SER A 231 -8.91 24.29 -11.37
N MET A 232 -7.76 24.76 -10.89
CA MET A 232 -7.60 25.66 -9.75
C MET A 232 -7.18 27.07 -10.17
N VAL A 233 -7.25 27.41 -11.47
CA VAL A 233 -6.85 28.73 -11.97
C VAL A 233 -7.88 29.78 -11.56
N PRO A 234 -7.48 30.83 -10.82
CA PRO A 234 -8.38 31.90 -10.43
C PRO A 234 -8.66 32.81 -11.62
N LEU A 235 -9.90 32.87 -12.12
CA LEU A 235 -10.26 33.71 -13.27
C LEU A 235 -10.63 35.16 -12.93
N PHE A 236 -10.71 35.45 -11.64
CA PHE A 236 -10.93 36.78 -11.09
C PHE A 236 -9.79 37.09 -10.09
N PRO A 237 -9.40 38.36 -9.88
CA PRO A 237 -8.34 38.69 -8.95
C PRO A 237 -8.65 38.23 -7.52
N GLU A 238 -7.78 37.40 -6.98
CA GLU A 238 -7.70 37.04 -5.56
C GLU A 238 -6.69 37.98 -4.88
N TRP A 239 -6.97 38.36 -3.64
CA TRP A 239 -6.10 39.14 -2.76
C TRP A 239 -5.97 38.40 -1.44
N GLY A 240 -4.76 38.17 -0.96
CA GLY A 240 -4.49 37.52 0.32
C GLY A 240 -3.40 38.26 1.09
N ASP A 241 -3.22 37.91 2.35
CA ASP A 241 -2.10 38.38 3.17
C ASP A 241 -1.76 37.31 4.23
N ASP A 242 -0.47 36.99 4.35
CA ASP A 242 0.07 35.96 5.25
C ASP A 242 1.55 36.20 5.60
N ASP A 243 2.08 35.46 6.57
CA ASP A 243 3.45 35.62 7.08
C ASP A 243 4.54 35.35 6.02
N TYR A 244 4.21 34.51 5.03
CA TYR A 244 5.14 33.97 4.04
C TYR A 244 5.22 34.87 2.80
N TYR A 245 4.08 35.08 2.14
CA TYR A 245 3.88 35.86 0.92
C TYR A 245 3.70 37.37 1.22
N GLY A 246 3.20 37.73 2.41
CA GLY A 246 2.69 39.07 2.69
C GLY A 246 1.45 39.39 1.85
N TRP A 247 1.17 40.68 1.65
CA TRP A 247 0.07 41.09 0.76
C TRP A 247 0.34 40.54 -0.63
N ASN A 248 -0.60 39.74 -1.12
CA ASN A 248 -0.44 39.04 -2.38
C ASN A 248 -1.72 39.12 -3.23
N THR A 249 -1.55 38.97 -4.54
CA THR A 249 -2.64 38.93 -5.50
C THR A 249 -2.37 37.93 -6.60
N THR A 250 -3.39 37.18 -7.01
CA THR A 250 -3.32 36.31 -8.18
C THR A 250 -4.54 36.47 -9.06
N TRP A 251 -4.36 36.33 -10.37
CA TRP A 251 -5.43 36.41 -11.36
C TRP A 251 -5.03 35.56 -12.56
N GLY A 252 -5.97 35.06 -13.33
CA GLY A 252 -5.64 34.08 -14.35
C GLY A 252 -6.58 34.06 -15.53
N PHE A 253 -6.21 33.28 -16.53
CA PHE A 253 -7.00 33.04 -17.73
C PHE A 253 -6.93 31.58 -18.13
N LEU A 254 -8.04 31.07 -18.69
CA LEU A 254 -8.10 29.74 -19.30
C LEU A 254 -7.92 29.84 -20.82
N TYR A 255 -7.36 28.80 -21.41
CA TYR A 255 -7.28 28.59 -22.86
C TYR A 255 -7.75 27.18 -23.23
N GLY A 256 -8.08 26.98 -24.51
CA GLY A 256 -8.75 25.78 -25.05
C GLY A 256 -10.24 25.73 -24.69
N ASP A 257 -11.07 25.20 -25.59
CA ASP A 257 -12.52 25.04 -25.46
C ASP A 257 -12.91 23.56 -25.18
N SER A 258 -14.20 23.30 -24.92
CA SER A 258 -14.71 21.92 -24.75
C SER A 258 -14.44 21.08 -26.00
N GLY A 259 -13.96 19.85 -25.81
CA GLY A 259 -13.56 18.95 -26.89
C GLY A 259 -12.19 19.24 -27.52
N ASP A 260 -11.53 20.36 -27.18
CA ASP A 260 -10.17 20.61 -27.62
C ASP A 260 -9.20 19.61 -26.99
N LYS A 261 -8.23 19.17 -27.79
CA LYS A 261 -7.16 18.29 -27.30
C LYS A 261 -6.26 18.98 -26.29
N TYR A 262 -6.13 20.31 -26.38
CA TYR A 262 -5.23 21.11 -25.55
C TYR A 262 -6.02 22.16 -24.79
N VAL A 263 -6.09 22.02 -23.47
CA VAL A 263 -6.81 22.94 -22.60
C VAL A 263 -5.97 23.23 -21.37
N GLY A 264 -6.08 24.42 -20.77
CA GLY A 264 -5.37 24.72 -19.53
C GLY A 264 -5.61 26.15 -19.06
N GLY A 265 -4.77 26.65 -18.15
CA GLY A 265 -4.85 28.03 -17.68
C GLY A 265 -3.60 28.49 -16.96
N PHE A 266 -3.46 29.80 -16.82
CA PHE A 266 -2.27 30.44 -16.25
C PHE A 266 -2.69 31.58 -15.32
N ALA A 267 -2.11 31.61 -14.12
CA ALA A 267 -2.34 32.63 -13.10
C ALA A 267 -1.02 33.09 -12.47
N PRO A 268 -0.51 34.29 -12.84
CA PRO A 268 0.57 34.90 -12.08
C PRO A 268 0.10 35.31 -10.68
N LYS A 269 1.02 35.26 -9.71
CA LYS A 269 0.84 35.72 -8.33
C LYS A 269 1.92 36.75 -8.01
N PHE A 270 1.51 37.90 -7.48
CA PHE A 270 2.41 38.91 -6.96
C PHE A 270 2.33 38.86 -5.44
N ALA A 271 3.48 38.81 -4.78
CA ALA A 271 3.64 38.82 -3.34
C ALA A 271 4.55 39.98 -2.95
N ASP A 272 4.14 40.79 -1.98
CA ASP A 272 4.88 41.99 -1.62
C ASP A 272 6.20 41.68 -0.89
N LYS A 273 6.21 40.68 0.00
CA LYS A 273 7.40 40.16 0.72
C LYS A 273 8.26 39.25 -0.17
N MET A 274 7.67 38.32 -0.94
CA MET A 274 8.44 37.32 -1.71
C MET A 274 8.84 37.76 -3.13
N GLY A 275 7.97 38.46 -3.87
CA GLY A 275 8.22 38.83 -5.26
C GLY A 275 7.18 38.33 -6.26
N PHE A 276 7.60 37.90 -7.45
CA PHE A 276 6.70 37.50 -8.54
C PHE A 276 6.76 35.99 -8.79
N LEU A 277 5.60 35.35 -8.74
CA LEU A 277 5.40 33.92 -8.88
C LEU A 277 4.43 33.58 -10.02
N VAL A 278 4.50 32.35 -10.50
CA VAL A 278 3.38 31.69 -11.17
C VAL A 278 2.61 30.97 -10.07
N GLY A 279 1.48 31.55 -9.63
CA GLY A 279 0.65 30.95 -8.57
C GLY A 279 0.04 29.62 -9.02
N ARG A 280 -0.45 29.57 -10.26
CA ARG A 280 -0.96 28.34 -10.88
C ARG A 280 -0.74 28.33 -12.39
N TRP A 281 -0.20 27.25 -12.95
CA TRP A 281 -0.19 27.01 -14.39
C TRP A 281 -0.55 25.55 -14.69
N GLU A 282 -1.64 25.37 -15.42
CA GLU A 282 -2.19 24.07 -15.78
C GLU A 282 -2.16 23.90 -17.29
N ASN A 283 -1.73 22.73 -17.77
CA ASN A 283 -1.76 22.35 -19.18
C ASN A 283 -2.23 20.90 -19.28
N TRP A 284 -3.35 20.66 -19.95
CA TRP A 284 -3.95 19.35 -20.12
C TRP A 284 -4.00 19.00 -21.59
N TYR A 285 -3.61 17.77 -21.89
CA TYR A 285 -3.66 17.20 -23.21
C TYR A 285 -4.52 15.94 -23.19
N LYS A 286 -5.71 16.02 -23.80
CA LYS A 286 -6.69 14.92 -23.86
C LYS A 286 -6.64 14.26 -25.22
N THR A 287 -6.46 12.94 -25.24
CA THR A 287 -6.50 12.16 -26.48
C THR A 287 -7.22 10.82 -26.27
N GLU A 288 -8.02 10.40 -27.24
CA GLU A 288 -8.62 9.06 -27.22
C GLU A 288 -7.57 7.94 -27.29
N LYS A 289 -6.41 8.22 -27.90
CA LYS A 289 -5.36 7.23 -28.14
C LYS A 289 -4.40 7.05 -26.97
N PHE A 290 -4.01 8.14 -26.32
CA PHE A 290 -2.99 8.16 -25.27
C PHE A 290 -3.57 8.51 -23.90
N GLY A 291 -4.87 8.77 -23.78
CA GLY A 291 -5.48 9.18 -22.51
C GLY A 291 -5.27 10.67 -22.21
N THR A 292 -5.31 11.01 -20.92
CA THR A 292 -5.23 12.37 -20.41
C THR A 292 -3.87 12.62 -19.77
N MET A 293 -3.15 13.63 -20.25
CA MET A 293 -1.93 14.14 -19.63
C MET A 293 -2.25 15.49 -18.98
N LYS A 294 -1.76 15.75 -17.78
CA LYS A 294 -1.96 17.00 -17.03
C LYS A 294 -0.64 17.44 -16.40
N LEU A 295 -0.25 18.69 -16.66
CA LEU A 295 0.89 19.36 -16.04
C LEU A 295 0.37 20.55 -15.24
N ASP A 296 0.56 20.49 -13.92
CA ASP A 296 0.20 21.52 -12.97
C ASP A 296 1.48 22.09 -12.33
N ILE A 297 1.60 23.40 -12.26
CA ILE A 297 2.70 24.11 -11.62
C ILE A 297 2.12 25.09 -10.60
N ASP A 298 2.56 24.99 -9.36
CA ASP A 298 2.09 25.76 -8.22
C ASP A 298 3.21 26.60 -7.61
N ASP A 299 2.88 27.85 -7.28
CA ASP A 299 3.75 28.83 -6.59
C ASP A 299 5.21 28.84 -7.05
N TRP A 300 5.43 28.82 -8.37
CA TRP A 300 6.78 28.89 -8.95
C TRP A 300 7.32 30.31 -8.86
N LEU A 301 8.26 30.55 -7.94
CA LEU A 301 8.93 31.84 -7.75
C LEU A 301 9.85 32.16 -8.95
N VAL A 302 9.43 33.10 -9.79
CA VAL A 302 10.16 33.52 -10.99
C VAL A 302 11.14 34.66 -10.67
N TYR A 303 10.80 35.51 -9.71
CA TYR A 303 11.63 36.60 -9.23
C TYR A 303 11.47 36.78 -7.73
N SER A 304 12.55 36.55 -6.96
CA SER A 304 12.59 36.81 -5.52
C SER A 304 12.96 38.26 -5.21
N LYS A 305 12.33 38.85 -4.19
CA LYS A 305 12.71 40.13 -3.58
C LYS A 305 13.67 39.97 -2.40
N GLU A 306 13.94 38.74 -1.97
CA GLU A 306 14.81 38.46 -0.83
C GLU A 306 16.26 38.86 -1.16
N ASP A 307 16.89 39.62 -0.27
CA ASP A 307 18.28 40.03 -0.41
C ASP A 307 19.22 38.89 0.01
N SER A 308 20.41 38.80 -0.60
CA SER A 308 21.39 37.78 -0.24
C SER A 308 21.83 37.91 1.22
N ILE A 309 21.66 36.86 2.01
CA ILE A 309 22.07 36.83 3.42
C ILE A 309 23.52 36.33 3.62
N ASP A 310 24.26 36.94 4.55
CA ASP A 310 25.56 36.40 4.99
C ASP A 310 25.33 35.23 5.96
N LYS A 311 25.31 34.01 5.42
CA LYS A 311 25.06 32.78 6.18
C LYS A 311 25.98 32.61 7.41
N SER A 312 27.14 33.26 7.45
CA SER A 312 28.08 33.17 8.58
C SER A 312 27.73 34.05 9.79
N LYS A 313 26.79 34.99 9.63
CA LYS A 313 26.38 35.95 10.66
C LYS A 313 24.89 35.94 10.97
N ALA A 314 24.10 35.28 10.14
CA ALA A 314 22.66 35.14 10.31
C ALA A 314 22.34 34.19 11.47
N THR A 315 21.31 34.53 12.23
CA THR A 315 20.69 33.61 13.19
C THR A 315 19.94 32.50 12.46
N ASP A 316 19.71 31.38 13.13
CA ASP A 316 19.00 30.23 12.55
C ASP A 316 17.59 30.60 12.03
N GLY A 317 16.90 31.52 12.72
CA GLY A 317 15.59 32.03 12.27
C GLY A 317 15.69 32.97 11.05
N GLU A 318 16.76 33.75 10.92
CA GLU A 318 17.00 34.58 9.73
C GLU A 318 17.37 33.73 8.51
N LEU A 319 18.13 32.65 8.71
CA LEU A 319 18.42 31.66 7.66
C LEU A 319 17.14 30.96 7.18
N LEU A 320 16.30 30.51 8.10
CA LEU A 320 15.03 29.85 7.79
C LEU A 320 14.12 30.77 6.97
N SER A 321 13.92 32.01 7.44
CA SER A 321 13.09 33.02 6.76
C SER A 321 13.60 33.33 5.33
N HIS A 322 14.92 33.32 5.14
CA HIS A 322 15.54 33.51 3.83
C HIS A 322 15.30 32.31 2.91
N GLU A 323 15.54 31.07 3.38
CA GLU A 323 15.32 29.85 2.59
C GLU A 323 13.85 29.71 2.14
N GLU A 324 12.92 30.12 2.99
CA GLU A 324 11.49 30.19 2.69
C GLU A 324 11.19 31.15 1.51
N ARG A 325 11.88 32.30 1.44
CA ARG A 325 11.57 33.38 0.48
C ARG A 325 12.47 33.43 -0.75
N GLU A 326 13.58 32.70 -0.75
CA GLU A 326 14.57 32.68 -1.84
C GLU A 326 14.12 31.82 -3.03
N LYS A 327 13.52 30.64 -2.77
CA LYS A 327 13.18 29.67 -3.82
C LYS A 327 11.99 28.79 -3.44
N ARG A 328 10.99 28.71 -4.32
CA ARG A 328 9.80 27.88 -4.14
C ARG A 328 9.20 27.45 -5.47
N TYR A 329 8.77 26.20 -5.58
CA TYR A 329 7.88 25.72 -6.63
C TYR A 329 7.37 24.30 -6.34
N ARG A 330 6.24 23.93 -6.94
CA ARG A 330 5.77 22.54 -7.04
C ARG A 330 5.28 22.27 -8.45
N ILE A 331 5.81 21.23 -9.08
CA ILE A 331 5.42 20.78 -10.42
C ILE A 331 4.84 19.38 -10.27
N ASN A 332 3.65 19.17 -10.79
CA ASN A 332 2.97 17.88 -10.81
C ASN A 332 2.59 17.51 -12.24
N TYR A 333 3.05 16.36 -12.72
CA TYR A 333 2.67 15.80 -14.00
C TYR A 333 1.98 14.45 -13.81
N THR A 334 0.77 14.33 -14.35
CA THR A 334 -0.03 13.10 -14.33
C THR A 334 -0.35 12.66 -15.74
N HIS A 335 -0.35 11.36 -15.98
CA HIS A 335 -0.75 10.74 -17.23
C HIS A 335 -1.62 9.52 -16.92
N GLU A 336 -2.89 9.60 -17.29
CA GLU A 336 -3.88 8.55 -17.10
C GLU A 336 -4.38 8.03 -18.44
N TYR A 337 -4.37 6.71 -18.61
CA TYR A 337 -4.96 6.01 -19.73
C TYR A 337 -5.74 4.80 -19.24
N ASN A 338 -6.96 4.67 -19.72
CA ASN A 338 -7.80 3.48 -19.53
C ASN A 338 -8.51 3.19 -20.85
N GLY A 339 -8.15 2.09 -21.50
CA GLY A 339 -8.67 1.76 -22.83
C GLY A 339 -8.43 0.31 -23.23
N GLU A 340 -8.57 0.02 -24.53
CA GLU A 340 -8.45 -1.35 -25.07
C GLU A 340 -7.10 -2.03 -24.79
N LYS A 341 -6.04 -1.24 -24.58
CA LYS A 341 -4.70 -1.74 -24.29
C LYS A 341 -4.48 -1.98 -22.79
N GLY A 342 -5.43 -1.64 -21.92
CA GLY A 342 -5.31 -1.79 -20.47
C GLY A 342 -5.29 -0.44 -19.75
N LYS A 343 -4.54 -0.37 -18.65
CA LYS A 343 -4.50 0.80 -17.77
C LYS A 343 -3.06 1.30 -17.59
N LEU A 344 -2.91 2.63 -17.54
CA LEU A 344 -1.67 3.32 -17.18
C LEU A 344 -2.05 4.50 -16.29
N TYR A 345 -1.42 4.57 -15.13
CA TYR A 345 -1.35 5.72 -14.26
C TYR A 345 0.12 6.05 -14.07
N PHE A 346 0.51 7.28 -14.37
CA PHE A 346 1.84 7.81 -14.09
C PHE A 346 1.69 9.17 -13.44
N ASN A 347 2.40 9.39 -12.35
CA ASN A 347 2.37 10.61 -11.56
C ASN A 347 3.80 10.97 -11.16
N THR A 348 4.21 12.21 -11.40
CA THR A 348 5.49 12.72 -10.93
C THR A 348 5.35 14.10 -10.34
N ILE A 349 5.92 14.29 -9.16
CA ILE A 349 5.87 15.55 -8.42
C ILE A 349 7.32 15.98 -8.17
N ASN A 350 7.71 17.17 -8.61
CA ASN A 350 8.99 17.78 -8.25
C ASN A 350 8.71 19.07 -7.48
N ALA A 351 9.19 19.17 -6.25
CA ALA A 351 8.90 20.29 -5.37
C ALA A 351 10.14 20.70 -4.58
N THR A 352 10.24 21.98 -4.24
CA THR A 352 11.15 22.44 -3.18
C THR A 352 10.69 21.90 -1.82
N TYR A 353 11.57 21.69 -0.84
CA TYR A 353 11.17 21.10 0.45
C TYR A 353 10.12 21.93 1.18
N ASN A 354 10.20 23.27 1.10
CA ASN A 354 9.17 24.19 1.61
C ASN A 354 7.81 24.10 0.89
N MET A 355 7.65 23.25 -0.13
CA MET A 355 6.38 22.95 -0.80
C MET A 355 5.86 21.54 -0.48
N ILE A 356 6.47 20.86 0.50
CA ILE A 356 6.11 19.52 0.97
C ILE A 356 5.62 19.65 2.42
N PRO A 357 4.30 19.71 2.67
CA PRO A 357 3.75 19.98 4.01
C PRO A 357 4.19 19.02 5.12
N ARG A 358 4.48 17.76 4.77
CA ARG A 358 5.02 16.76 5.71
C ARG A 358 6.43 17.07 6.22
N LEU A 359 7.18 17.92 5.53
CA LEU A 359 8.50 18.35 6.01
C LEU A 359 8.40 19.55 6.94
N ASP A 360 7.28 20.27 6.98
CA ASP A 360 7.16 21.53 7.72
C ASP A 360 7.31 21.33 9.25
N ASP A 361 6.64 20.34 9.85
CA ASP A 361 6.75 20.07 11.31
C ASP A 361 8.16 19.61 11.68
N ILE A 362 8.65 18.64 10.92
CA ILE A 362 9.96 18.05 11.11
C ILE A 362 11.03 19.16 11.08
N VAL A 363 10.96 20.06 10.09
CA VAL A 363 11.85 21.23 9.92
C VAL A 363 11.74 22.21 11.10
N ILE A 364 10.53 22.47 11.60
CA ILE A 364 10.27 23.41 12.70
C ILE A 364 10.80 22.86 14.03
N ASP A 365 10.61 21.56 14.33
CA ASP A 365 11.10 20.92 15.56
C ASP A 365 12.62 20.94 15.71
N TYR A 366 13.37 20.94 14.59
CA TYR A 366 14.84 21.00 14.58
C TYR A 366 15.43 22.33 15.05
N THR A 367 14.64 23.40 15.11
CA THR A 367 15.13 24.71 15.58
C THR A 367 15.51 24.70 17.07
N ASN A 368 15.06 23.70 17.84
CA ASN A 368 15.37 23.53 19.27
C ASN A 368 16.83 23.16 19.59
N HIS A 369 17.56 22.58 18.63
CA HIS A 369 18.97 22.15 18.80
C HIS A 369 19.95 22.96 17.92
N GLY A 370 19.55 24.16 17.47
CA GLY A 370 20.38 25.01 16.62
C GLY A 370 20.63 24.39 15.24
N ASN A 371 19.56 23.97 14.55
CA ASN A 371 19.58 23.35 13.22
C ASN A 371 20.29 21.98 13.14
N LYS A 372 20.35 21.23 14.25
CA LYS A 372 21.00 19.92 14.34
C LYS A 372 20.04 18.85 14.86
N PHE A 373 20.32 17.60 14.53
CA PHE A 373 19.62 16.42 15.06
C PHE A 373 20.14 15.99 16.45
N GLY A 374 21.17 16.65 16.95
CA GLY A 374 21.77 16.41 18.27
C GLY A 374 22.78 17.51 18.63
N ASP A 375 23.58 17.28 19.67
CA ASP A 375 24.59 18.25 20.12
C ASP A 375 25.76 18.38 19.11
N THR A 376 25.92 17.43 18.18
CA THR A 376 27.05 17.34 17.24
C THR A 376 26.63 17.23 15.78
N GLU A 377 27.46 17.70 14.84
CA GLU A 377 27.17 17.62 13.39
C GLU A 377 27.09 16.18 12.87
N ALA A 378 27.78 15.24 13.55
CA ALA A 378 27.73 13.81 13.24
C ALA A 378 26.35 13.19 13.50
N GLU A 379 25.48 13.89 14.24
CA GLU A 379 24.14 13.45 14.58
C GLU A 379 23.11 13.84 13.50
N GLY A 380 23.49 14.75 12.59
CA GLY A 380 22.68 15.21 11.46
C GLY A 380 22.47 16.72 11.47
N MET A 381 22.25 17.31 10.28
CA MET A 381 21.89 18.72 10.11
C MET A 381 20.54 18.87 9.38
N ARG A 382 19.78 19.90 9.75
CA ARG A 382 18.53 20.27 9.06
C ARG A 382 18.81 20.47 7.56
N PRO A 383 17.99 19.91 6.65
CA PRO A 383 18.12 20.16 5.23
C PRO A 383 17.81 21.62 4.88
N ASP A 384 18.52 22.19 3.89
CA ASP A 384 18.22 23.51 3.29
C ASP A 384 16.89 23.45 2.54
N LEU A 385 15.92 24.32 2.87
CA LEU A 385 14.56 24.25 2.31
C LEU A 385 14.48 24.60 0.82
N THR A 386 15.53 25.22 0.27
CA THR A 386 15.63 25.56 -1.16
C THR A 386 15.99 24.34 -2.04
N ASN A 387 16.39 23.23 -1.42
CA ASN A 387 16.58 21.96 -2.09
C ASN A 387 15.26 21.37 -2.59
N THR A 388 15.36 20.39 -3.48
CA THR A 388 14.23 19.85 -4.23
C THR A 388 14.17 18.34 -4.09
N MET A 389 12.96 17.81 -4.00
CA MET A 389 12.68 16.37 -4.05
C MET A 389 11.70 16.06 -5.18
N SER A 390 11.94 14.96 -5.86
CA SER A 390 11.09 14.40 -6.90
C SER A 390 10.50 13.09 -6.43
N PHE A 391 9.20 12.91 -6.68
CA PHE A 391 8.45 11.69 -6.43
C PHE A 391 7.95 11.15 -7.76
N PHE A 392 7.99 9.83 -7.90
CA PHE A 392 7.55 9.12 -9.10
C PHE A 392 6.67 7.95 -8.68
N SER A 393 5.44 7.93 -9.17
CA SER A 393 4.47 6.86 -8.94
C SER A 393 3.96 6.36 -10.28
N MET A 394 3.88 5.06 -10.47
CA MET A 394 3.35 4.47 -11.70
C MET A 394 2.63 3.16 -11.40
N ASP A 395 1.52 2.93 -12.09
CA ASP A 395 0.82 1.66 -12.14
C ASP A 395 0.35 1.42 -13.58
N ALA A 396 0.89 0.40 -14.23
CA ALA A 396 0.57 0.05 -15.60
C ALA A 396 0.40 -1.46 -15.77
N ASP A 397 -0.69 -1.84 -16.44
CA ASP A 397 -0.91 -3.17 -17.01
C ASP A 397 -1.39 -2.96 -18.45
N LEU A 398 -0.43 -2.91 -19.38
CA LEU A 398 -0.65 -2.66 -20.79
C LEU A 398 -0.38 -3.92 -21.61
N LYS A 399 -1.32 -4.29 -22.47
CA LYS A 399 -1.32 -5.50 -23.30
C LYS A 399 -1.55 -5.16 -24.76
N ASN A 400 -1.22 -6.09 -25.65
CA ASN A 400 -1.46 -5.97 -27.09
C ASN A 400 -0.77 -4.75 -27.71
N LEU A 401 0.40 -4.36 -27.22
CA LEU A 401 1.19 -3.24 -27.73
C LEU A 401 1.95 -3.61 -29.02
N GLY A 402 2.40 -2.61 -29.79
CA GLY A 402 3.08 -2.80 -31.08
C GLY A 402 2.12 -3.10 -32.25
N GLU A 403 2.64 -3.07 -33.48
CA GLU A 403 1.86 -3.34 -34.70
C GLU A 403 1.26 -4.76 -34.70
N ASN A 404 2.02 -5.73 -34.20
CA ASN A 404 1.64 -7.14 -34.13
C ASN A 404 0.82 -7.50 -32.89
N LYS A 405 0.56 -6.55 -31.98
CA LYS A 405 -0.16 -6.77 -30.71
C LYS A 405 0.48 -7.86 -29.83
N ASP A 406 1.81 -7.98 -29.89
CA ASP A 406 2.59 -9.03 -29.25
C ASP A 406 3.40 -8.54 -28.04
N ILE A 407 3.24 -7.28 -27.62
CA ILE A 407 3.99 -6.68 -26.52
C ILE A 407 3.08 -6.45 -25.29
N THR A 408 3.59 -6.79 -24.11
CA THR A 408 2.97 -6.55 -22.80
C THR A 408 3.96 -5.80 -21.91
N LEU A 409 3.50 -4.74 -21.22
CA LEU A 409 4.25 -3.98 -20.23
C LEU A 409 3.46 -4.00 -18.92
N LYS A 410 4.09 -4.47 -17.84
CA LYS A 410 3.60 -4.30 -16.48
C LYS A 410 4.60 -3.46 -15.71
N SER A 411 4.13 -2.46 -14.98
CA SER A 411 5.01 -1.59 -14.21
C SER A 411 4.31 -1.11 -12.95
N ARG A 412 4.98 -1.21 -11.81
CA ARG A 412 4.56 -0.58 -10.56
C ARG A 412 5.76 0.11 -9.93
N LEU A 413 5.68 1.42 -9.75
CA LEU A 413 6.79 2.26 -9.29
C LEU A 413 6.32 3.16 -8.14
N LYS A 414 7.17 3.33 -7.13
CA LYS A 414 7.08 4.34 -6.08
C LYS A 414 8.51 4.71 -5.68
N LEU A 415 9.05 5.79 -6.26
CA LEU A 415 10.44 6.19 -6.12
C LEU A 415 10.57 7.67 -5.74
N THR A 416 11.64 8.00 -5.02
CA THR A 416 12.09 9.37 -4.78
C THR A 416 13.57 9.52 -5.14
N ASP A 417 13.95 10.69 -5.66
CA ASP A 417 15.36 11.02 -5.93
C ASP A 417 16.15 11.37 -4.64
N ASP A 418 15.46 11.67 -3.55
CA ASP A 418 16.06 12.02 -2.26
C ASP A 418 15.50 11.17 -1.10
N LYS A 419 16.00 9.95 -1.03
CA LYS A 419 15.69 8.97 0.02
C LYS A 419 16.03 9.45 1.41
N LYS A 420 17.02 10.35 1.54
CA LYS A 420 17.46 10.84 2.85
C LYS A 420 16.39 11.75 3.45
N THR A 421 15.91 12.72 2.70
CA THR A 421 14.85 13.62 3.16
C THR A 421 13.51 12.88 3.31
N TYR A 422 13.22 11.90 2.44
CA TYR A 422 12.06 11.02 2.61
C TYR A 422 12.13 10.20 3.90
N ALA A 423 13.32 9.80 4.36
CA ALA A 423 13.49 9.11 5.66
C ALA A 423 13.03 9.95 6.85
N LEU A 424 13.07 11.29 6.75
CA LEU A 424 12.54 12.18 7.78
C LEU A 424 11.02 12.07 7.85
N MET A 425 10.35 12.09 6.70
CA MET A 425 8.90 11.90 6.61
C MET A 425 8.45 10.54 7.16
N VAL A 426 9.25 9.50 6.90
CA VAL A 426 8.99 8.15 7.42
C VAL A 426 9.18 8.07 8.94
N TYR A 427 10.15 8.79 9.49
CA TYR A 427 10.37 8.84 10.93
C TYR A 427 9.17 9.45 11.66
N ASP A 428 8.65 10.56 11.15
CA ASP A 428 7.42 11.22 11.63
C ASP A 428 6.23 10.24 11.61
N ASP A 429 6.03 9.56 10.48
CA ASP A 429 4.98 8.52 10.34
C ASP A 429 5.12 7.36 11.36
N ILE A 430 6.34 7.01 11.76
CA ILE A 430 6.60 5.91 12.71
C ILE A 430 6.45 6.38 14.16
N ASP A 431 6.81 7.62 14.50
CA ASP A 431 6.68 8.14 15.87
C ASP A 431 5.21 8.16 16.31
N ASP A 432 4.30 8.45 15.37
CA ASP A 432 2.85 8.49 15.59
C ASP A 432 2.15 7.12 15.49
N ILE A 433 2.89 6.02 15.32
CA ILE A 433 2.29 4.70 15.08
C ILE A 433 1.74 4.09 16.37
N SER A 434 0.41 3.88 16.44
CA SER A 434 -0.19 3.14 17.56
C SER A 434 0.29 1.68 17.60
N TYR A 435 0.41 1.11 18.81
CA TYR A 435 0.84 -0.28 18.99
C TYR A 435 0.00 -1.28 18.18
N GLY A 436 0.64 -2.06 17.31
CA GLY A 436 -0.01 -3.06 16.47
C GLY A 436 -0.57 -2.54 15.14
N SER A 437 -0.40 -1.25 14.83
CA SER A 437 -0.59 -0.70 13.49
C SER A 437 0.59 -1.08 12.59
N SER A 438 0.35 -1.22 11.29
CA SER A 438 1.37 -1.48 10.28
C SER A 438 1.43 -0.29 9.32
N ILE A 439 2.59 0.34 9.23
CA ILE A 439 2.93 1.30 8.19
C ILE A 439 4.03 0.61 7.36
N ASP A 440 3.99 0.83 6.05
CA ASP A 440 4.94 0.25 5.10
C ASP A 440 5.38 1.40 4.17
N ASN A 441 6.65 1.80 4.31
CA ASN A 441 7.24 2.89 3.57
C ASN A 441 8.22 2.41 2.49
N ASP A 442 7.86 1.34 1.81
CA ASP A 442 8.61 0.82 0.67
C ASP A 442 8.76 1.84 -0.47
N LEU A 443 10.01 1.99 -0.94
CA LEU A 443 10.34 2.55 -2.23
C LEU A 443 10.69 1.41 -3.18
N PHE A 444 9.96 1.29 -4.28
CA PHE A 444 10.12 0.16 -5.19
C PHE A 444 9.95 0.53 -6.65
N SER A 445 10.53 -0.28 -7.53
CA SER A 445 10.31 -0.22 -8.96
C SER A 445 10.26 -1.62 -9.53
N GLN A 446 9.09 -2.04 -9.99
CA GLN A 446 8.87 -3.34 -10.64
C GLN A 446 8.48 -3.07 -12.08
N VAL A 447 9.31 -3.48 -13.03
CA VAL A 447 9.07 -3.30 -14.46
C VAL A 447 9.25 -4.64 -15.16
N GLU A 448 8.25 -5.08 -15.92
CA GLU A 448 8.27 -6.29 -16.72
C GLU A 448 7.83 -5.95 -18.16
N LEU A 449 8.65 -6.32 -19.13
CA LEU A 449 8.38 -6.15 -20.55
C LEU A 449 8.50 -7.50 -21.27
N THR A 450 7.45 -7.90 -21.98
CA THR A 450 7.44 -9.13 -22.77
C THR A 450 7.02 -8.85 -24.20
N LYS A 451 7.76 -9.37 -25.17
CA LYS A 451 7.38 -9.48 -26.58
C LYS A 451 7.25 -10.95 -26.95
N ASP A 452 6.05 -11.39 -27.32
CA ASP A 452 5.74 -12.80 -27.55
C ASP A 452 4.90 -13.00 -28.81
N ASN A 453 5.52 -13.51 -29.88
CA ASN A 453 4.85 -13.76 -31.17
C ASN A 453 4.94 -15.24 -31.58
N ALA A 454 4.57 -15.56 -32.82
CA ALA A 454 4.58 -16.95 -33.31
C ALA A 454 6.01 -17.54 -33.37
N ASP A 455 7.01 -16.71 -33.66
CA ASP A 455 8.38 -17.14 -33.98
C ASP A 455 9.29 -17.12 -32.73
N TYR A 456 9.13 -16.13 -31.85
CA TYR A 456 9.98 -15.96 -30.67
C TYR A 456 9.29 -15.27 -29.49
N LYS A 457 9.90 -15.43 -28.31
CA LYS A 457 9.59 -14.72 -27.08
C LYS A 457 10.85 -14.02 -26.55
N ILE A 458 10.72 -12.74 -26.21
CA ILE A 458 11.70 -11.95 -25.46
C ILE A 458 11.01 -11.43 -24.21
N SER A 459 11.59 -11.61 -23.03
CA SER A 459 11.07 -11.02 -21.80
C SER A 459 12.22 -10.42 -21.00
N GLY A 460 11.93 -9.39 -20.22
CA GLY A 460 12.87 -8.85 -19.25
C GLY A 460 12.14 -8.19 -18.11
N TYR A 461 12.72 -8.27 -16.92
CA TYR A 461 12.21 -7.56 -15.75
C TYR A 461 13.34 -6.90 -14.96
N TYR A 462 12.99 -5.83 -14.24
CA TYR A 462 13.84 -5.14 -13.28
C TYR A 462 13.00 -4.83 -12.05
N ASN A 463 13.44 -5.33 -10.89
CA ASN A 463 12.84 -5.09 -9.60
C ASN A 463 13.86 -4.42 -8.69
N TYR A 464 13.49 -3.25 -8.19
CA TYR A 464 14.23 -2.51 -7.19
C TYR A 464 13.36 -2.38 -5.94
N LEU A 465 13.94 -2.60 -4.76
CA LEU A 465 13.30 -2.38 -3.47
C LEU A 465 14.28 -1.66 -2.54
N TYR A 466 13.77 -0.67 -1.83
CA TYR A 466 14.43 -0.02 -0.71
C TYR A 466 13.39 0.30 0.35
N ASP A 467 13.40 -0.51 1.39
CA ASP A 467 12.53 -0.38 2.57
C ASP A 467 13.12 0.70 3.49
N MET A 468 12.28 1.69 3.83
CA MET A 468 12.68 2.81 4.67
C MET A 468 12.48 2.54 6.16
N ASP A 469 11.73 1.49 6.52
CA ASP A 469 11.37 1.11 7.86
C ASP A 469 11.49 -0.40 8.13
N PRO A 470 12.64 -1.03 7.79
CA PRO A 470 12.73 -2.47 7.63
C PRO A 470 12.49 -3.27 8.90
N GLY A 471 11.45 -4.10 8.87
CA GLY A 471 11.01 -4.95 9.96
C GLY A 471 9.88 -4.37 10.79
N SER A 472 9.29 -3.25 10.39
CA SER A 472 8.07 -2.68 10.97
C SER A 472 6.86 -3.60 10.76
N THR A 473 6.82 -4.37 9.66
CA THR A 473 5.72 -5.27 9.33
C THR A 473 6.13 -6.74 9.17
N PHE A 474 5.15 -7.65 9.28
CA PHE A 474 5.37 -9.08 9.00
C PHE A 474 5.61 -9.40 7.52
N ASN A 475 5.41 -8.43 6.62
CA ASN A 475 5.59 -8.57 5.19
C ASN A 475 7.00 -8.15 4.75
N ASP A 476 7.77 -7.51 5.63
CA ASP A 476 9.14 -7.06 5.34
C ASP A 476 10.07 -8.26 5.26
N THR A 477 10.24 -8.79 4.06
CA THR A 477 11.10 -9.94 3.79
C THR A 477 12.51 -9.54 3.37
N GLN A 478 12.73 -8.28 2.98
CA GLN A 478 14.01 -7.72 2.54
C GLN A 478 14.01 -6.22 2.84
N SER A 479 15.15 -5.64 3.19
CA SER A 479 15.28 -4.18 3.28
C SER A 479 15.75 -3.55 1.96
N LYS A 480 16.46 -4.33 1.15
CA LYS A 480 16.98 -3.90 -0.15
C LYS A 480 16.97 -5.06 -1.12
N ALA A 481 16.52 -4.81 -2.35
CA ALA A 481 16.66 -5.74 -3.44
C ALA A 481 16.98 -5.02 -4.75
N GLU A 482 17.82 -5.63 -5.58
CA GLU A 482 18.05 -5.23 -6.97
C GLU A 482 18.16 -6.47 -7.83
N ASP A 483 17.00 -6.87 -8.36
CA ASP A 483 16.83 -8.09 -9.12
C ASP A 483 16.56 -7.74 -10.58
N PHE A 484 17.14 -8.50 -11.49
CA PHE A 484 16.84 -8.35 -12.91
C PHE A 484 16.94 -9.69 -13.62
N GLY A 485 16.12 -9.83 -14.66
CA GLY A 485 16.14 -11.03 -15.47
C GLY A 485 15.84 -10.75 -16.92
N PHE A 486 16.29 -11.66 -17.78
CA PHE A 486 16.09 -11.61 -19.21
C PHE A 486 15.83 -13.02 -19.77
N GLU A 487 14.92 -13.12 -20.72
CA GLU A 487 14.59 -14.35 -21.43
C GLU A 487 14.56 -14.09 -22.93
N PHE A 488 15.15 -15.00 -23.70
CA PHE A 488 14.95 -15.13 -25.14
C PHE A 488 14.65 -16.58 -25.48
N LEU A 489 13.68 -16.81 -26.36
CA LEU A 489 13.34 -18.13 -26.89
C LEU A 489 12.87 -18.02 -28.33
N ASP A 490 13.60 -18.66 -29.25
CA ASP A 490 13.13 -18.98 -30.60
C ASP A 490 12.22 -20.22 -30.52
N LYS A 491 10.96 -20.09 -30.92
CA LYS A 491 9.92 -21.11 -30.73
C LYS A 491 10.02 -22.25 -31.73
N ASP A 492 10.66 -22.03 -32.88
CA ASP A 492 10.83 -23.05 -33.91
C ASP A 492 11.99 -23.98 -33.57
N THR A 493 13.17 -23.41 -33.37
CA THR A 493 14.41 -24.16 -33.10
C THR A 493 14.59 -24.52 -31.63
N LYS A 494 13.80 -23.91 -30.73
CA LYS A 494 13.96 -23.99 -29.26
C LYS A 494 15.31 -23.46 -28.76
N ILE A 495 16.02 -22.64 -29.56
CA ILE A 495 17.21 -21.91 -29.11
C ILE A 495 16.76 -20.82 -28.15
N GLY A 496 17.42 -20.69 -27.01
CA GLY A 496 17.04 -19.66 -26.03
C GLY A 496 18.02 -19.50 -24.89
N PHE A 497 17.83 -18.46 -24.11
CA PHE A 497 18.50 -18.31 -22.83
C PHE A 497 17.63 -17.60 -21.81
N THR A 498 17.84 -17.91 -20.54
CA THR A 498 17.25 -17.23 -19.39
C THR A 498 18.36 -16.79 -18.46
N TYR A 499 18.31 -15.56 -17.99
CA TYR A 499 19.18 -15.01 -16.96
C TYR A 499 18.32 -14.45 -15.84
N ASP A 500 18.62 -14.79 -14.60
CA ASP A 500 17.97 -14.29 -13.39
C ASP A 500 19.09 -13.94 -12.38
N GLU A 501 19.16 -12.68 -11.97
CA GLU A 501 20.01 -12.22 -10.90
C GLU A 501 19.16 -11.60 -9.81
N LYS A 502 19.41 -12.02 -8.57
CA LYS A 502 18.79 -11.48 -7.36
C LYS A 502 19.86 -11.06 -6.40
N ASN A 503 19.72 -9.88 -5.81
CA ASN A 503 20.69 -9.33 -4.88
C ASN A 503 19.95 -8.68 -3.71
N GLY A 504 20.56 -8.70 -2.52
CA GLY A 504 19.98 -8.01 -1.37
C GLY A 504 20.21 -8.71 -0.05
N ASP A 505 19.53 -8.25 0.99
CA ASP A 505 19.43 -8.95 2.26
C ASP A 505 18.13 -9.77 2.34
N ARG A 506 17.99 -10.55 3.41
CA ARG A 506 16.80 -11.35 3.67
C ARG A 506 16.44 -11.31 5.14
N PHE A 507 15.16 -11.12 5.44
CA PHE A 507 14.59 -11.06 6.78
C PHE A 507 13.76 -12.31 7.08
N ARG A 508 13.72 -12.68 8.36
CA ARG A 508 12.85 -13.73 8.91
C ARG A 508 11.91 -13.15 9.96
N LYS A 509 10.74 -13.76 10.12
CA LYS A 509 9.79 -13.39 11.16
C LYS A 509 10.34 -13.73 12.55
N LEU A 510 10.07 -12.86 13.52
CA LEU A 510 10.34 -13.17 14.93
C LEU A 510 9.32 -14.19 15.42
N GLY A 511 9.81 -15.24 16.09
CA GLY A 511 8.93 -16.18 16.79
C GLY A 511 8.27 -15.50 17.98
N LEU A 512 7.09 -15.96 18.42
CA LEU A 512 6.41 -15.39 19.60
C LEU A 512 7.29 -15.41 20.87
N TRP A 513 8.22 -16.37 20.96
CA TRP A 513 9.20 -16.46 22.04
C TRP A 513 10.37 -15.46 21.93
N GLU A 514 10.52 -14.77 20.80
CA GLU A 514 11.52 -13.71 20.54
C GLU A 514 10.88 -12.31 20.50
N ARG A 515 9.54 -12.21 20.61
CA ARG A 515 8.81 -10.93 20.63
C ARG A 515 8.73 -10.36 22.05
N ASP A 516 8.97 -9.06 22.19
CA ASP A 516 8.75 -8.31 23.43
C ASP A 516 8.40 -6.84 23.09
N PRO A 517 7.36 -6.23 23.69
CA PRO A 517 6.99 -4.84 23.46
C PRO A 517 8.13 -3.84 23.76
N LYS A 518 9.09 -4.19 24.62
CA LYS A 518 10.24 -3.36 24.98
C LYS A 518 11.37 -3.41 23.95
N LEU A 519 11.24 -4.24 22.91
CA LEU A 519 12.20 -4.27 21.80
C LEU A 519 12.26 -2.94 21.05
N SER A 520 11.21 -2.12 21.08
CA SER A 520 11.23 -0.76 20.48
C SER A 520 12.38 0.10 20.97
N ASN A 521 12.81 -0.09 22.22
CA ASN A 521 13.91 0.65 22.81
C ASN A 521 15.29 -0.03 22.61
N LEU A 522 15.30 -1.29 22.14
CA LEU A 522 16.49 -2.16 22.13
C LEU A 522 16.98 -2.53 20.72
N LEU A 523 16.08 -2.64 19.76
CA LEU A 523 16.38 -2.86 18.35
C LEU A 523 16.21 -1.55 17.62
N LYS A 524 17.33 -0.93 17.27
CA LYS A 524 17.35 0.36 16.59
C LYS A 524 17.82 0.13 15.16
N TYR A 525 16.93 0.26 14.19
CA TYR A 525 17.32 0.26 12.79
C TYR A 525 17.97 1.61 12.44
N GLN A 526 19.18 1.54 11.88
CA GLN A 526 19.87 2.74 11.42
C GLN A 526 19.14 3.30 10.22
N SER A 527 18.59 4.52 10.36
CA SER A 527 18.10 5.29 9.21
C SER A 527 19.25 5.67 8.27
N MET A 528 18.92 6.01 7.02
CA MET A 528 19.87 6.58 6.06
C MET A 528 20.43 7.94 6.48
N TYR A 529 19.78 8.62 7.44
CA TYR A 529 20.16 9.96 7.91
C TYR A 529 21.10 9.89 9.12
N GLY A 530 22.38 9.57 8.88
CA GLY A 530 23.42 9.55 9.93
C GLY A 530 23.30 8.39 10.92
N THR A 531 24.24 8.30 11.88
CA THR A 531 24.34 7.15 12.80
C THR A 531 23.33 7.18 13.96
N ASN A 532 22.61 8.29 14.15
CA ASN A 532 21.78 8.54 15.33
C ASN A 532 20.28 8.76 15.05
N PHE A 533 19.84 8.76 13.78
CA PHE A 533 18.42 8.80 13.47
C PHE A 533 17.82 7.39 13.56
N LYS A 534 17.08 7.14 14.63
CA LYS A 534 16.67 5.81 15.11
C LYS A 534 15.17 5.87 15.36
N ALA A 535 14.38 5.29 14.47
CA ALA A 535 12.96 5.09 14.71
C ALA A 535 12.80 4.01 15.79
N ASP A 536 12.05 4.31 16.84
CA ASP A 536 11.83 3.41 17.96
C ASP A 536 10.49 2.66 17.77
N TYR A 537 10.54 1.46 17.18
CA TYR A 537 9.36 0.61 17.01
C TYR A 537 9.66 -0.86 17.34
N SER A 538 8.66 -1.63 17.76
CA SER A 538 8.83 -3.06 18.07
C SER A 538 8.81 -3.88 16.77
N PRO A 539 9.92 -4.53 16.38
CA PRO A 539 9.99 -5.17 15.08
C PRO A 539 9.19 -6.47 15.01
N SER A 540 8.70 -6.75 13.81
CA SER A 540 8.00 -7.98 13.44
C SER A 540 8.92 -8.99 12.75
N THR A 541 9.99 -8.51 12.11
CA THR A 541 11.01 -9.32 11.42
C THR A 541 12.42 -8.86 11.79
N VAL A 542 13.42 -9.73 11.57
CA VAL A 542 14.85 -9.47 11.77
C VAL A 542 15.67 -10.05 10.63
N LYS A 543 16.86 -9.51 10.36
CA LYS A 543 17.76 -10.02 9.31
C LYS A 543 18.13 -11.48 9.56
N GLU A 544 17.92 -12.31 8.55
CA GLU A 544 18.41 -13.69 8.45
C GLU A 544 19.80 -13.71 7.78
N TYR A 545 19.91 -13.03 6.63
CA TYR A 545 21.14 -12.90 5.86
C TYR A 545 21.43 -11.44 5.56
N ASN A 546 22.66 -10.98 5.81
CA ASN A 546 23.15 -9.66 5.39
C ASN A 546 23.36 -9.57 3.88
N ARG A 547 23.56 -10.72 3.23
CA ARG A 547 23.70 -10.86 1.79
C ARG A 547 23.09 -12.18 1.33
N PHE A 548 22.24 -12.15 0.31
CA PHE A 548 21.62 -13.31 -0.30
C PHE A 548 21.52 -13.06 -1.81
N ASP A 549 22.61 -13.32 -2.51
CA ASP A 549 22.72 -13.04 -3.95
C ASP A 549 22.68 -14.36 -4.73
N THR A 550 21.94 -14.40 -5.84
CA THR A 550 21.88 -15.55 -6.76
C THR A 550 22.00 -15.09 -8.20
N LYS A 551 22.71 -15.85 -9.04
CA LYS A 551 22.74 -15.69 -10.50
C LYS A 551 22.46 -17.03 -11.16
N ASP A 552 21.49 -17.11 -12.05
CA ASP A 552 21.10 -18.31 -12.80
C ASP A 552 21.01 -17.96 -14.30
N LEU A 553 21.99 -18.44 -15.08
CA LEU A 553 22.00 -18.37 -16.54
C LEU A 553 21.77 -19.77 -17.10
N ARG A 554 20.77 -19.93 -17.96
CA ARG A 554 20.53 -21.19 -18.70
C ARG A 554 20.47 -20.88 -20.17
N VAL A 555 21.28 -21.57 -20.96
CA VAL A 555 21.35 -21.41 -22.42
C VAL A 555 21.02 -22.74 -23.07
N SER A 556 20.14 -22.73 -24.05
CA SER A 556 19.85 -23.86 -24.92
C SER A 556 20.23 -23.53 -26.36
N PHE A 557 21.01 -24.42 -26.98
CA PHE A 557 21.47 -24.30 -28.37
C PHE A 557 20.49 -24.91 -29.39
N GLY A 558 19.25 -25.16 -28.98
CA GLY A 558 18.19 -25.71 -29.82
C GLY A 558 17.91 -27.20 -29.60
N GLU A 559 16.80 -27.64 -30.15
CA GLU A 559 16.33 -29.02 -30.17
C GLU A 559 16.32 -29.53 -31.62
N TYR A 560 17.02 -30.63 -31.90
CA TYR A 560 17.17 -31.15 -33.25
C TYR A 560 16.85 -32.65 -33.30
N ASP A 561 16.31 -33.11 -34.42
CA ASP A 561 16.12 -34.55 -34.68
C ASP A 561 17.50 -35.24 -34.79
N PHE A 562 17.67 -36.36 -34.10
CA PHE A 562 18.94 -37.09 -34.06
C PHE A 562 18.84 -38.44 -34.76
N TYR A 563 18.08 -39.40 -34.21
CA TYR A 563 17.93 -40.74 -34.78
C TYR A 563 16.65 -41.42 -34.30
N GLY A 564 15.80 -41.87 -35.24
CA GLY A 564 14.46 -42.37 -34.91
C GLY A 564 13.61 -41.27 -34.28
N ASP A 565 12.96 -41.58 -33.16
CA ASP A 565 12.15 -40.61 -32.39
C ASP A 565 12.99 -39.81 -31.38
N TYR A 566 14.30 -40.06 -31.30
CA TYR A 566 15.20 -39.34 -30.40
C TYR A 566 15.62 -37.98 -30.97
N LYS A 567 15.55 -36.98 -30.11
CA LYS A 567 16.02 -35.62 -30.29
C LYS A 567 17.26 -35.35 -29.46
N ILE A 568 18.03 -34.35 -29.88
CA ILE A 568 19.22 -33.87 -29.17
C ILE A 568 19.06 -32.40 -28.79
N LYS A 569 19.42 -32.06 -27.55
CA LYS A 569 19.42 -30.69 -27.02
C LYS A 569 20.71 -30.44 -26.25
N ALA A 570 21.52 -29.51 -26.72
CA ALA A 570 22.73 -29.07 -26.03
C ALA A 570 22.48 -27.73 -25.32
N GLY A 571 23.24 -27.47 -24.25
CA GLY A 571 23.12 -26.23 -23.51
C GLY A 571 24.27 -25.96 -22.56
N TYR A 572 24.19 -24.80 -21.91
CA TYR A 572 25.13 -24.34 -20.90
C TYR A 572 24.36 -23.69 -19.75
N ASP A 573 24.61 -24.14 -18.53
CA ASP A 573 24.05 -23.59 -17.32
C ASP A 573 25.17 -22.97 -16.47
N TYR A 574 24.96 -21.77 -15.95
CA TYR A 574 25.78 -21.14 -14.94
C TYR A 574 24.91 -20.78 -13.74
N TYR A 575 25.33 -21.20 -12.55
CA TYR A 575 24.67 -20.86 -11.30
C TYR A 575 25.70 -20.35 -10.31
N SER A 576 25.42 -19.23 -9.65
CA SER A 576 26.18 -18.78 -8.49
C SER A 576 25.28 -18.33 -7.36
N GLU A 577 25.71 -18.57 -6.14
CA GLU A 577 25.00 -18.16 -4.93
C GLU A 577 25.98 -17.71 -3.85
N ILE A 578 25.75 -16.52 -3.31
CA ILE A 578 26.50 -15.98 -2.18
C ILE A 578 25.53 -15.67 -1.05
N ARG A 579 25.76 -16.27 0.13
CA ARG A 579 24.96 -16.04 1.33
C ARG A 579 25.87 -15.69 2.50
N GLU A 580 25.54 -14.63 3.23
CA GLU A 580 26.22 -14.21 4.46
C GLU A 580 25.19 -14.06 5.57
N LEU A 581 25.28 -14.91 6.59
CA LEU A 581 24.33 -14.97 7.70
C LEU A 581 24.47 -13.73 8.60
N ASP A 582 23.35 -13.16 9.04
CA ASP A 582 23.41 -12.12 10.07
C ASP A 582 23.72 -12.72 11.45
N LEU A 583 24.77 -12.21 12.09
CA LEU A 583 25.25 -12.66 13.39
C LEU A 583 24.80 -11.72 14.53
N GLY A 584 23.76 -10.92 14.30
CA GLY A 584 23.16 -10.02 15.28
C GLY A 584 22.73 -10.75 16.55
N ASN A 585 23.02 -10.14 17.70
CA ASN A 585 22.61 -10.67 19.00
C ASN A 585 21.16 -10.32 19.30
N ASP A 586 20.43 -11.26 19.88
CA ASP A 586 19.13 -11.04 20.48
C ASP A 586 19.31 -10.26 21.80
N PRO A 587 18.83 -9.01 21.90
CA PRO A 587 18.97 -8.19 23.11
C PRO A 587 18.35 -8.84 24.35
N LEU A 588 17.33 -9.70 24.19
CA LEU A 588 16.69 -10.42 25.30
C LEU A 588 17.60 -11.48 25.91
N ARG A 589 18.65 -11.90 25.19
CA ARG A 589 19.66 -12.87 25.63
C ARG A 589 20.94 -12.24 26.16
N LEU A 590 20.98 -10.91 26.26
CA LEU A 590 22.10 -10.12 26.77
C LEU A 590 21.78 -9.45 28.11
N THR A 591 22.80 -9.26 28.95
CA THR A 591 22.68 -8.42 30.14
C THR A 591 22.61 -6.93 29.76
N ALA A 592 22.20 -6.06 30.68
CA ALA A 592 22.15 -4.62 30.44
C ALA A 592 23.50 -4.02 29.99
N ASP A 593 24.60 -4.46 30.61
CA ASP A 593 25.95 -4.02 30.24
C ASP A 593 26.38 -4.54 28.85
N GLU A 594 25.98 -5.75 28.49
CA GLU A 594 26.28 -6.34 27.17
C GLU A 594 25.46 -5.70 26.05
N ARG A 595 24.21 -5.29 26.31
CA ARG A 595 23.43 -4.51 25.33
C ARG A 595 24.12 -3.19 24.98
N LYS A 596 24.83 -2.59 25.94
CA LYS A 596 25.56 -1.33 25.74
C LYS A 596 26.95 -1.53 25.11
N ASN A 597 27.68 -2.58 25.49
CA ASN A 597 29.09 -2.75 25.15
C ASN A 597 29.40 -3.95 24.24
N GLY A 598 28.38 -4.71 23.83
CA GLY A 598 28.52 -5.97 23.06
C GLY A 598 28.55 -7.22 23.94
N ALA A 599 28.35 -8.39 23.31
CA ALA A 599 28.32 -9.67 24.01
C ALA A 599 29.68 -10.03 24.62
N SER A 600 29.67 -10.52 25.86
CA SER A 600 30.85 -10.92 26.62
C SER A 600 30.75 -12.39 27.08
N ALA A 601 31.82 -12.93 27.68
CA ALA A 601 31.77 -14.27 28.27
C ALA A 601 30.86 -14.36 29.53
N ALA A 602 30.51 -13.22 30.14
CA ALA A 602 29.85 -13.15 31.45
C ALA A 602 28.32 -12.90 31.39
N GLY A 603 27.70 -12.96 30.21
CA GLY A 603 26.29 -12.66 30.00
C GLY A 603 25.27 -13.64 30.57
N LEU A 604 23.99 -13.47 30.21
CA LEU A 604 22.88 -14.36 30.59
C LEU A 604 23.16 -15.82 30.19
N ILE A 605 23.69 -16.02 28.98
CA ILE A 605 24.12 -17.32 28.46
C ILE A 605 25.66 -17.38 28.47
N LYS A 606 26.24 -17.94 29.54
CA LYS A 606 27.71 -17.93 29.75
C LYS A 606 28.42 -18.90 28.82
N ASN A 607 29.61 -18.53 28.35
CA ASN A 607 30.49 -19.33 27.48
C ASN A 607 29.85 -19.87 26.18
N ASN A 608 28.65 -19.41 25.81
CA ASN A 608 27.81 -19.96 24.74
C ASN A 608 27.42 -18.85 23.75
N PHE A 609 28.40 -18.16 23.17
CA PHE A 609 28.20 -16.91 22.40
C PHE A 609 27.22 -17.06 21.24
N ARG A 610 27.34 -18.12 20.43
CA ARG A 610 26.40 -18.42 19.34
C ARG A 610 24.94 -18.49 19.82
N SER A 611 24.70 -18.96 21.04
CA SER A 611 23.34 -19.06 21.60
C SER A 611 22.71 -17.69 21.91
N LYS A 612 23.47 -16.58 21.87
CA LYS A 612 22.97 -15.22 22.05
C LYS A 612 22.45 -14.58 20.76
N GLN A 613 22.64 -15.22 19.61
CA GLN A 613 22.30 -14.69 18.29
C GLN A 613 20.85 -15.02 17.87
N TYR A 614 20.25 -14.16 17.04
CA TYR A 614 18.96 -14.46 16.40
C TYR A 614 19.05 -15.71 15.53
N ASN A 615 20.06 -15.81 14.67
CA ASN A 615 20.20 -16.89 13.70
C ASN A 615 21.07 -18.06 14.21
N ARG A 616 20.98 -18.37 15.50
CA ARG A 616 21.82 -19.36 16.21
C ARG A 616 21.69 -20.80 15.67
N PHE A 617 20.60 -21.12 14.97
CA PHE A 617 20.32 -22.47 14.47
C PHE A 617 20.89 -22.76 13.08
N GLU A 618 21.43 -21.75 12.40
CA GLU A 618 22.11 -21.91 11.11
C GLU A 618 23.59 -22.27 11.33
N ASP A 619 24.07 -23.36 10.73
CA ASP A 619 25.47 -23.81 10.85
C ASP A 619 26.41 -23.20 9.81
N ILE A 620 25.89 -22.80 8.65
CA ILE A 620 26.66 -22.16 7.59
C ILE A 620 26.50 -20.64 7.73
N ILE A 621 27.59 -19.93 8.04
CA ILE A 621 27.56 -18.47 8.20
C ILE A 621 27.94 -17.71 6.94
N TYR A 622 28.65 -18.39 6.03
CA TYR A 622 29.01 -17.87 4.73
C TYR A 622 29.02 -19.02 3.72
N SER A 623 28.51 -18.78 2.52
CA SER A 623 28.55 -19.71 1.40
C SER A 623 28.75 -18.91 0.12
N ASP A 624 29.69 -19.34 -0.71
CA ASP A 624 29.95 -18.85 -2.06
C ASP A 624 30.09 -20.08 -2.96
N PHE A 625 29.06 -20.33 -3.76
CA PHE A 625 28.98 -21.47 -4.66
C PHE A 625 28.89 -20.97 -6.10
N GLU A 626 29.68 -21.55 -7.00
CA GLU A 626 29.67 -21.27 -8.44
C GLU A 626 29.72 -22.60 -9.19
N GLN A 627 28.83 -22.80 -10.16
CA GLN A 627 28.86 -23.94 -11.06
C GLN A 627 28.72 -23.49 -12.52
N GLN A 628 29.58 -24.01 -13.37
CA GLN A 628 29.51 -23.90 -14.83
C GLN A 628 29.29 -25.30 -15.39
N ARG A 629 28.23 -25.52 -16.17
CA ARG A 629 27.83 -26.85 -16.65
C ARG A 629 27.45 -26.80 -18.13
N GLY A 630 28.28 -27.36 -19.00
CA GLY A 630 27.88 -27.66 -20.39
C GLY A 630 27.23 -29.04 -20.46
N TYR A 631 26.14 -29.19 -21.21
CA TYR A 631 25.44 -30.47 -21.31
C TYR A 631 24.92 -30.77 -22.73
N VAL A 632 24.70 -32.07 -22.98
CA VAL A 632 24.01 -32.62 -24.14
C VAL A 632 23.00 -33.65 -23.66
N ASN A 633 21.73 -33.41 -23.96
CA ASN A 633 20.62 -34.32 -23.72
C ASN A 633 20.24 -35.02 -25.02
N ILE A 634 20.07 -36.33 -24.99
CA ILE A 634 19.48 -37.14 -26.07
C ILE A 634 18.21 -37.76 -25.51
N PHE A 635 17.04 -37.45 -26.06
CA PHE A 635 15.77 -37.82 -25.46
C PHE A 635 14.67 -38.10 -26.48
N ASP A 636 13.72 -38.96 -26.13
CA ASP A 636 12.42 -39.12 -26.78
C ASP A 636 11.31 -38.77 -25.77
N ASP A 637 10.06 -39.12 -26.07
CA ASP A 637 8.92 -38.85 -25.16
C ASP A 637 9.01 -39.62 -23.82
N THR A 638 9.75 -40.72 -23.78
CA THR A 638 9.80 -41.67 -22.65
C THR A 638 11.16 -41.75 -21.95
N THR A 639 12.26 -41.43 -22.63
CA THR A 639 13.63 -41.71 -22.20
C THR A 639 14.53 -40.50 -22.45
N ARG A 640 15.45 -40.19 -21.54
CA ARG A 640 16.44 -39.12 -21.65
C ARG A 640 17.81 -39.58 -21.16
N PHE A 641 18.85 -39.32 -21.94
CA PHE A 641 20.24 -39.48 -21.56
C PHE A 641 20.89 -38.10 -21.53
N SER A 642 21.59 -37.75 -20.46
CA SER A 642 22.34 -36.50 -20.37
C SER A 642 23.81 -36.75 -20.14
N PHE A 643 24.65 -36.07 -20.92
CA PHE A 643 26.10 -36.01 -20.73
C PHE A 643 26.46 -34.57 -20.42
N ALA A 644 27.17 -34.33 -19.32
CA ALA A 644 27.55 -32.99 -18.93
C ALA A 644 28.98 -32.94 -18.38
N GLY A 645 29.56 -31.76 -18.41
CA GLY A 645 30.84 -31.48 -17.77
C GLY A 645 31.05 -30.01 -17.53
N GLY A 646 31.96 -29.67 -16.63
CA GLY A 646 32.23 -28.28 -16.31
C GLY A 646 33.01 -28.11 -15.02
N LYS A 647 32.79 -26.99 -14.33
CA LYS A 647 33.56 -26.60 -13.14
C LYS A 647 32.64 -26.29 -11.98
N THR A 648 33.10 -26.55 -10.76
CA THR A 648 32.44 -26.14 -9.52
C THR A 648 33.47 -25.47 -8.61
N LYS A 649 33.10 -24.32 -8.04
CA LYS A 649 33.81 -23.68 -6.93
C LYS A 649 32.86 -23.55 -5.76
N GLU A 650 33.34 -23.87 -4.58
CA GLU A 650 32.54 -23.85 -3.36
C GLU A 650 33.44 -23.39 -2.21
N GLU A 651 33.10 -22.27 -1.59
CA GLU A 651 33.62 -21.84 -0.31
C GLU A 651 32.47 -21.77 0.69
N PHE A 652 32.61 -22.39 1.86
CA PHE A 652 31.62 -22.24 2.93
C PHE A 652 32.28 -22.21 4.29
N TRP A 653 31.68 -21.47 5.22
CA TRP A 653 32.17 -21.34 6.59
C TRP A 653 31.18 -22.02 7.53
N ASP A 654 31.61 -23.14 8.08
CA ASP A 654 30.81 -23.98 8.96
C ASP A 654 31.19 -23.73 10.43
N ARG A 655 30.19 -23.59 11.28
CA ARG A 655 30.33 -23.44 12.74
C ARG A 655 29.65 -24.56 13.52
N THR A 656 29.41 -25.72 12.88
CA THR A 656 28.93 -26.92 13.55
C THR A 656 29.81 -27.26 14.75
N GLY A 657 29.22 -27.30 15.96
CA GLY A 657 29.94 -27.55 17.20
C GLY A 657 30.81 -26.40 17.72
N ILE A 658 30.73 -25.20 17.12
CA ILE A 658 31.50 -24.01 17.52
C ILE A 658 30.57 -22.95 18.12
N TYR A 659 30.87 -22.52 19.34
CA TYR A 659 30.04 -21.61 20.15
C TYR A 659 30.79 -20.37 20.66
N THR A 660 32.00 -20.11 20.17
CA THR A 660 32.80 -18.92 20.50
C THR A 660 32.40 -17.68 19.68
N ALA A 661 32.77 -16.48 20.12
CA ALA A 661 32.42 -15.21 19.47
C ALA A 661 32.83 -15.13 17.98
N ASP A 662 34.06 -15.52 17.64
CA ASP A 662 34.62 -15.42 16.27
C ASP A 662 34.87 -16.78 15.62
N GLY A 663 34.14 -17.83 16.05
CA GLY A 663 34.48 -19.21 15.70
C GLY A 663 33.75 -19.75 14.47
N TYR A 664 34.50 -20.13 13.44
CA TYR A 664 34.03 -20.89 12.28
C TYR A 664 35.21 -21.65 11.63
N ARG A 665 34.90 -22.56 10.70
CA ARG A 665 35.88 -23.23 9.84
C ARG A 665 35.56 -23.00 8.39
N LYS A 666 36.55 -22.48 7.66
CA LYS A 666 36.46 -22.25 6.22
C LYS A 666 36.80 -23.54 5.47
N TYR A 667 35.99 -23.89 4.49
CA TYR A 667 36.25 -24.98 3.54
C TYR A 667 36.24 -24.39 2.14
N VAL A 668 37.15 -24.85 1.28
CA VAL A 668 37.27 -24.41 -0.12
C VAL A 668 37.50 -25.63 -1.00
N ASN A 669 36.63 -25.79 -2.00
CA ASN A 669 36.66 -26.87 -2.97
C ASN A 669 36.55 -26.28 -4.38
N GLU A 670 37.49 -26.63 -5.26
CA GLU A 670 37.39 -26.35 -6.69
C GLU A 670 37.57 -27.66 -7.46
N SER A 671 36.58 -28.05 -8.27
CA SER A 671 36.61 -29.25 -9.11
C SER A 671 36.27 -28.99 -10.56
N ASP A 672 36.89 -29.76 -11.45
CA ASP A 672 36.36 -30.03 -12.79
C ASP A 672 35.52 -31.32 -12.69
N PHE A 673 34.34 -31.37 -13.32
CA PHE A 673 33.42 -32.51 -13.20
C PHE A 673 32.92 -33.04 -14.54
N TYR A 674 32.55 -34.31 -14.54
CA TYR A 674 31.89 -35.00 -15.65
C TYR A 674 30.69 -35.78 -15.11
N GLU A 675 29.55 -35.69 -15.78
CA GLU A 675 28.28 -36.26 -15.35
C GLU A 675 27.61 -37.02 -16.49
N VAL A 676 27.06 -38.19 -16.18
CA VAL A 676 26.23 -38.98 -17.08
C VAL A 676 24.97 -39.37 -16.33
N THR A 677 23.80 -39.04 -16.90
CA THR A 677 22.51 -39.47 -16.36
C THR A 677 21.66 -40.17 -17.42
N ALA A 678 20.80 -41.06 -16.96
CA ALA A 678 19.80 -41.75 -17.75
C ALA A 678 18.47 -41.74 -17.00
N GLU A 679 17.41 -41.38 -17.69
CA GLU A 679 16.06 -41.24 -17.16
C GLU A 679 15.09 -41.96 -18.10
N ARG A 680 14.12 -42.68 -17.55
CA ARG A 680 12.96 -43.21 -18.27
C ARG A 680 11.72 -42.84 -17.48
N ASN A 681 10.89 -41.99 -18.06
CA ASN A 681 9.75 -41.35 -17.42
C ASN A 681 8.55 -42.28 -17.29
N GLU A 682 8.41 -43.23 -18.21
CA GLU A 682 7.25 -44.12 -18.26
C GLU A 682 7.66 -45.51 -18.75
N ILE A 683 7.43 -46.51 -17.90
CA ILE A 683 7.48 -47.93 -18.21
C ILE A 683 6.14 -48.50 -17.77
N ASP A 684 5.23 -48.72 -18.72
CA ASP A 684 3.96 -49.40 -18.46
C ASP A 684 4.23 -50.87 -18.06
N LEU A 685 3.78 -51.25 -16.87
CA LEU A 685 3.85 -52.59 -16.32
C LEU A 685 2.47 -53.29 -16.35
N ASP A 686 1.58 -52.85 -17.25
CA ASP A 686 0.20 -53.30 -17.37
C ASP A 686 -0.56 -53.15 -16.03
N GLY A 687 -1.13 -54.25 -15.54
CA GLY A 687 -1.87 -54.29 -14.27
C GLY A 687 -1.02 -54.01 -13.02
N PHE A 688 0.31 -53.84 -13.15
CA PHE A 688 1.20 -53.47 -12.06
C PHE A 688 1.54 -51.97 -12.01
N GLY A 689 0.96 -51.14 -12.89
CA GLY A 689 1.13 -49.68 -12.89
C GLY A 689 2.27 -49.16 -13.76
N GLU A 690 2.70 -47.93 -13.51
CA GLU A 690 3.73 -47.21 -14.27
C GLU A 690 4.99 -47.03 -13.41
N LEU A 691 6.15 -47.25 -14.02
CA LEU A 691 7.46 -47.11 -13.37
C LEU A 691 8.32 -46.06 -14.09
N ALA A 692 8.82 -45.10 -13.34
CA ALA A 692 9.85 -44.15 -13.78
C ALA A 692 11.19 -44.44 -13.09
N LEU A 693 12.27 -44.40 -13.84
CA LEU A 693 13.63 -44.70 -13.36
C LEU A 693 14.57 -43.57 -13.72
N PHE A 694 15.46 -43.20 -12.80
CA PHE A 694 16.55 -42.28 -13.05
C PHE A 694 17.83 -42.82 -12.40
N GLY A 695 18.94 -42.73 -13.13
CA GLY A 695 20.28 -43.04 -12.64
C GLY A 695 21.27 -41.99 -13.09
N GLY A 696 22.15 -41.56 -12.21
CA GLY A 696 23.16 -40.55 -12.48
C GLY A 696 24.50 -40.88 -11.84
N VAL A 697 25.58 -40.64 -12.56
CA VAL A 697 26.96 -40.74 -12.06
C VAL A 697 27.67 -39.44 -12.37
N ARG A 698 28.33 -38.86 -11.38
CA ARG A 698 29.15 -37.65 -11.53
C ARG A 698 30.52 -37.87 -10.91
N TYR A 699 31.58 -37.62 -11.67
CA TYR A 699 32.95 -37.66 -11.23
C TYR A 699 33.47 -36.22 -11.10
N ASP A 700 34.02 -35.86 -9.93
CA ASP A 700 34.62 -34.55 -9.66
C ASP A 700 36.11 -34.75 -9.35
N GLU A 701 36.97 -34.05 -10.09
CA GLU A 701 38.42 -34.00 -9.90
C GLU A 701 38.80 -32.66 -9.28
N TYR A 702 39.39 -32.67 -8.09
CA TYR A 702 39.70 -31.47 -7.32
C TYR A 702 41.11 -30.98 -7.58
N SER A 703 41.23 -29.67 -7.83
CA SER A 703 42.52 -29.01 -8.10
C SER A 703 43.00 -28.11 -6.96
N LYS A 704 42.10 -27.74 -6.05
CA LYS A 704 42.41 -26.97 -4.82
C LYS A 704 41.63 -27.49 -3.63
N GLY A 705 42.26 -27.42 -2.45
CA GLY A 705 41.62 -27.70 -1.17
C GLY A 705 42.20 -26.81 -0.07
N TYR A 706 41.40 -26.52 0.95
CA TYR A 706 41.85 -25.79 2.15
C TYR A 706 41.68 -26.69 3.37
N ASN A 707 42.74 -26.83 4.18
CA ASN A 707 42.66 -27.52 5.48
C ASN A 707 42.28 -26.50 6.57
N PRO A 708 41.08 -26.58 7.18
CA PRO A 708 40.71 -25.70 8.29
C PRO A 708 41.35 -26.05 9.64
N TYR A 709 42.08 -27.16 9.75
CA TYR A 709 42.55 -27.72 11.02
C TYR A 709 44.04 -27.46 11.36
N SER A 710 44.78 -26.71 10.52
CA SER A 710 46.21 -26.45 10.76
C SER A 710 46.46 -25.45 11.90
N ASN A 711 47.64 -25.53 12.54
CA ASN A 711 47.99 -24.85 13.80
C ASN A 711 47.64 -23.35 13.81
N SER A 712 46.98 -22.94 14.89
CA SER A 712 46.60 -21.55 15.20
C SER A 712 45.50 -20.92 14.32
N GLY A 713 44.64 -21.73 13.69
CA GLY A 713 43.43 -21.23 13.01
C GLY A 713 43.71 -20.42 11.74
N LYS A 714 44.93 -20.52 11.19
CA LYS A 714 45.31 -19.83 9.94
C LYS A 714 45.00 -20.65 8.68
N GLY A 715 44.73 -21.95 8.84
CA GLY A 715 44.57 -22.94 7.77
C GLY A 715 45.70 -22.92 6.73
N ASN A 716 45.70 -23.90 5.85
CA ASN A 716 46.64 -23.90 4.73
C ASN A 716 45.97 -24.47 3.48
N TYR A 717 46.24 -23.83 2.34
CA TYR A 717 45.92 -24.43 1.05
C TYR A 717 46.78 -25.68 0.85
N ALA A 718 46.12 -26.77 0.47
CA ALA A 718 46.77 -28.01 0.07
C ALA A 718 46.91 -28.06 -1.46
N SER A 719 48.04 -28.59 -1.93
CA SER A 719 48.31 -28.81 -3.35
C SER A 719 48.38 -30.31 -3.62
N GLY A 720 47.68 -30.78 -4.64
CA GLY A 720 47.62 -32.18 -5.06
C GLY A 720 46.27 -32.47 -5.75
N GLU A 721 46.14 -33.64 -6.34
CA GLU A 721 44.93 -34.08 -7.04
C GLU A 721 44.23 -35.16 -6.22
N ASP A 722 42.93 -35.00 -5.98
CA ASP A 722 42.02 -35.97 -5.39
C ASP A 722 40.68 -35.95 -6.14
N SER A 723 39.82 -36.96 -5.94
CA SER A 723 38.56 -37.05 -6.69
C SER A 723 37.40 -37.65 -5.90
N THR A 724 36.18 -37.42 -6.36
CA THR A 724 34.97 -38.08 -5.86
C THR A 724 34.11 -38.62 -6.99
N LEU A 725 33.39 -39.70 -6.71
CA LEU A 725 32.36 -40.27 -7.56
C LEU A 725 31.02 -40.22 -6.83
N ARG A 726 30.07 -39.44 -7.33
CA ARG A 726 28.68 -39.39 -6.88
C ARG A 726 27.82 -40.32 -7.72
N THR A 727 27.13 -41.26 -7.09
CA THR A 727 26.11 -42.11 -7.70
C THR A 727 24.73 -41.73 -7.18
N GLN A 728 23.75 -41.57 -8.06
CA GLN A 728 22.35 -41.28 -7.74
C GLN A 728 21.43 -42.29 -8.43
N LEU A 729 20.40 -42.75 -7.73
CA LEU A 729 19.32 -43.58 -8.26
C LEU A 729 17.99 -43.08 -7.73
N LYS A 730 17.00 -42.92 -8.61
CA LYS A 730 15.62 -42.60 -8.25
C LYS A 730 14.69 -43.58 -8.96
N LEU A 731 13.69 -44.07 -8.24
CA LEU A 731 12.62 -44.91 -8.76
C LEU A 731 11.31 -44.29 -8.32
N ASN A 732 10.37 -44.07 -9.23
CA ASN A 732 8.98 -43.74 -8.90
C ASN A 732 8.09 -44.85 -9.47
N HIS A 733 7.19 -45.41 -8.66
CA HIS A 733 6.23 -46.43 -9.04
C HIS A 733 4.82 -45.96 -8.69
N THR A 734 3.99 -45.75 -9.70
CA THR A 734 2.58 -45.38 -9.55
C THR A 734 1.71 -46.57 -9.93
N MET A 735 0.80 -46.99 -9.05
CA MET A 735 -0.06 -48.16 -9.30
C MET A 735 -1.48 -47.94 -8.79
N THR A 736 -2.46 -48.33 -9.59
CA THR A 736 -3.85 -48.49 -9.12
C THR A 736 -3.98 -49.83 -8.39
N LEU A 737 -4.09 -49.81 -7.07
CA LEU A 737 -4.25 -51.00 -6.23
C LEU A 737 -5.65 -51.63 -6.39
N PHE A 738 -6.68 -50.78 -6.55
CA PHE A 738 -8.06 -51.21 -6.76
C PHE A 738 -8.87 -50.09 -7.41
N ASN A 739 -9.76 -50.39 -8.35
CA ASN A 739 -10.77 -49.44 -8.83
C ASN A 739 -12.03 -50.18 -9.28
N ASN A 740 -13.20 -49.83 -8.72
CA ASN A 740 -14.49 -50.37 -9.15
C ASN A 740 -15.45 -49.32 -9.73
N GLU A 741 -15.06 -48.04 -9.83
CA GLU A 741 -15.91 -46.90 -10.21
C GLU A 741 -16.57 -47.04 -11.59
N ASN A 742 -16.04 -47.91 -12.44
CA ASN A 742 -16.59 -48.21 -13.77
C ASN A 742 -17.51 -49.46 -13.82
N LYS A 743 -17.78 -50.13 -12.68
CA LYS A 743 -18.64 -51.34 -12.63
C LYS A 743 -20.11 -51.00 -12.42
N ILE A 744 -20.99 -51.46 -13.31
CA ILE A 744 -22.43 -51.09 -13.34
C ILE A 744 -23.23 -51.60 -12.11
N ASN A 745 -22.84 -52.71 -11.50
CA ASN A 745 -23.57 -53.35 -10.38
C ASN A 745 -22.84 -53.21 -9.02
N ARG A 746 -22.17 -52.08 -8.77
CA ARG A 746 -21.41 -51.86 -7.52
C ARG A 746 -22.28 -51.18 -6.46
N ASN A 747 -22.07 -51.57 -5.20
CA ASN A 747 -22.82 -51.00 -4.06
C ASN A 747 -22.12 -49.77 -3.44
N ILE A 748 -20.81 -49.60 -3.67
CA ILE A 748 -19.96 -48.52 -3.14
C ILE A 748 -18.87 -48.23 -4.19
N ASP A 749 -18.61 -46.95 -4.45
CA ASP A 749 -17.47 -46.47 -5.23
C ASP A 749 -16.20 -46.60 -4.38
N LEU A 750 -15.23 -47.39 -4.84
CA LEU A 750 -13.97 -47.63 -4.16
C LEU A 750 -12.84 -47.59 -5.20
N SER A 751 -11.91 -46.66 -5.02
CA SER A 751 -10.65 -46.61 -5.75
C SER A 751 -9.49 -46.42 -4.77
N MET A 752 -8.35 -47.01 -5.09
CA MET A 752 -7.14 -46.97 -4.30
C MET A 752 -5.94 -46.93 -5.22
N ALA A 753 -5.05 -45.97 -5.02
CA ALA A 753 -3.81 -45.82 -5.76
C ALA A 753 -2.63 -45.60 -4.80
N ASN A 754 -1.43 -45.94 -5.28
CA ASN A 754 -0.18 -45.79 -4.58
C ASN A 754 0.86 -45.13 -5.50
N ASP A 755 1.63 -44.18 -4.96
CA ASP A 755 2.75 -43.51 -5.62
C ASP A 755 3.96 -43.58 -4.66
N LEU A 756 4.89 -44.47 -4.99
CA LEU A 756 6.11 -44.73 -4.22
C LEU A 756 7.32 -44.17 -4.95
N THR A 757 8.05 -43.26 -4.31
CA THR A 757 9.35 -42.76 -4.75
C THR A 757 10.47 -43.22 -3.81
N LEU A 758 11.49 -43.88 -4.36
CA LEU A 758 12.74 -44.23 -3.69
C LEU A 758 13.87 -43.38 -4.27
N PHE A 759 14.71 -42.79 -3.42
CA PHE A 759 15.89 -42.04 -3.83
C PHE A 759 17.13 -42.47 -3.03
N TYR A 760 18.23 -42.67 -3.74
CA TYR A 760 19.51 -43.07 -3.20
C TYR A 760 20.62 -42.20 -3.78
N GLN A 761 21.52 -41.71 -2.93
CA GLN A 761 22.72 -40.97 -3.32
C GLN A 761 23.91 -41.44 -2.48
N ARG A 762 25.06 -41.65 -3.14
CA ARG A 762 26.31 -42.00 -2.48
C ARG A 762 27.50 -41.27 -3.10
N TYR A 763 28.44 -40.86 -2.27
CA TYR A 763 29.77 -40.39 -2.66
C TYR A 763 30.83 -41.43 -2.29
N ASP A 764 31.73 -41.71 -3.21
CA ASP A 764 32.96 -42.45 -2.97
C ASP A 764 34.16 -41.51 -3.23
N TYR A 765 35.18 -41.55 -2.38
CA TYR A 765 36.34 -40.65 -2.44
C TYR A 765 37.64 -41.40 -2.78
N ASP A 766 38.47 -40.78 -3.62
CA ASP A 766 39.85 -41.19 -3.84
C ASP A 766 40.79 -40.05 -3.46
N SER A 767 41.62 -40.28 -2.44
CA SER A 767 42.58 -39.29 -1.95
C SER A 767 43.67 -38.92 -2.94
N GLY A 768 43.96 -39.75 -3.95
CA GLY A 768 45.00 -39.45 -4.93
C GLY A 768 46.34 -39.02 -4.31
N SER A 769 46.83 -37.85 -4.72
CA SER A 769 48.09 -37.22 -4.27
C SER A 769 47.91 -36.06 -3.29
N ILE A 770 46.67 -35.73 -2.90
CA ILE A 770 46.41 -34.60 -2.01
C ILE A 770 47.08 -34.79 -0.64
N ASN A 771 47.66 -33.71 -0.11
CA ASN A 771 48.23 -33.71 1.22
C ASN A 771 47.79 -32.46 1.99
N PHE A 772 46.80 -32.64 2.87
CA PHE A 772 46.33 -31.59 3.78
C PHE A 772 47.27 -31.35 5.00
N GLY A 773 48.42 -32.02 5.05
CA GLY A 773 49.40 -31.93 6.13
C GLY A 773 49.12 -32.91 7.27
N SER A 774 50.02 -32.94 8.27
CA SER A 774 49.86 -33.80 9.46
C SER A 774 48.95 -33.20 10.54
N GLU A 775 48.58 -31.93 10.40
CA GLU A 775 47.75 -31.18 11.35
C GLU A 775 46.29 -31.14 10.87
N THR A 776 45.64 -32.31 10.89
CA THR A 776 44.22 -32.46 10.48
C THR A 776 43.28 -32.74 11.64
N ASP A 777 43.78 -32.67 12.89
CA ASP A 777 43.02 -33.10 14.07
C ASP A 777 42.44 -34.54 13.95
N GLY A 778 43.20 -35.45 13.33
CA GLY A 778 42.74 -36.82 13.12
C GLY A 778 41.61 -36.97 12.11
N ARG A 779 41.17 -35.89 11.45
CA ARG A 779 40.24 -35.93 10.32
C ARG A 779 40.98 -36.37 9.05
N SER A 780 40.33 -37.19 8.23
CA SER A 780 40.84 -37.60 6.92
C SER A 780 40.69 -36.48 5.88
N ALA A 781 41.47 -36.57 4.79
CA ALA A 781 41.27 -35.71 3.62
C ALA A 781 39.83 -35.81 3.07
N GLU A 782 39.28 -37.03 3.07
CA GLU A 782 37.90 -37.34 2.70
C GLU A 782 36.88 -36.54 3.53
N TYR A 783 37.05 -36.50 4.87
CA TYR A 783 36.15 -35.75 5.75
C TYR A 783 36.18 -34.25 5.46
N ILE A 784 37.37 -33.68 5.23
CA ILE A 784 37.52 -32.25 4.91
C ILE A 784 36.82 -31.95 3.57
N ARG A 785 37.02 -32.81 2.56
CA ARG A 785 36.47 -32.63 1.21
C ARG A 785 34.95 -32.73 1.17
N LEU A 786 34.39 -33.71 1.89
CA LEU A 786 32.98 -34.09 1.83
C LEU A 786 32.13 -33.49 2.96
N LYS A 787 32.64 -32.52 3.73
CA LYS A 787 31.96 -31.95 4.91
C LYS A 787 30.55 -31.43 4.64
N ASN A 788 30.31 -30.83 3.47
CA ASN A 788 29.00 -30.30 3.04
C ASN A 788 28.30 -31.21 2.01
N LYS A 789 28.64 -32.50 1.95
CA LYS A 789 28.02 -33.50 1.06
C LYS A 789 27.39 -34.61 1.90
N ASP A 790 26.34 -35.23 1.36
CA ASP A 790 25.56 -36.25 2.06
C ASP A 790 25.37 -37.51 1.20
N ASN A 791 25.54 -38.69 1.82
CA ASN A 791 24.94 -39.93 1.35
C ASN A 791 23.45 -39.93 1.77
N ILE A 792 22.52 -40.02 0.82
CA ILE A 792 21.09 -39.85 1.06
C ILE A 792 20.34 -41.15 0.77
N TYR A 793 19.42 -41.51 1.66
CA TYR A 793 18.43 -42.56 1.48
C TYR A 793 17.06 -41.95 1.77
N GLN A 794 16.17 -41.91 0.78
CA GLN A 794 14.85 -41.32 0.92
C GLN A 794 13.75 -42.23 0.37
N VAL A 795 12.64 -42.32 1.08
CA VAL A 795 11.43 -43.03 0.70
C VAL A 795 10.27 -42.07 0.87
N VAL A 796 9.57 -41.78 -0.22
CA VAL A 796 8.31 -41.03 -0.23
C VAL A 796 7.23 -41.97 -0.71
N ASP A 797 6.14 -42.10 0.02
CA ASP A 797 5.02 -42.97 -0.35
C ASP A 797 3.71 -42.22 -0.13
N THR A 798 2.87 -42.17 -1.16
CA THR A 798 1.53 -41.60 -1.09
C THR A 798 0.50 -42.66 -1.44
N VAL A 799 -0.46 -42.88 -0.56
CA VAL A 799 -1.60 -43.77 -0.77
C VAL A 799 -2.87 -42.93 -0.78
N SER A 800 -3.58 -42.94 -1.90
CA SER A 800 -4.91 -42.32 -2.02
C SER A 800 -5.98 -43.41 -2.05
N THR A 801 -7.03 -43.24 -1.25
CA THR A 801 -8.18 -44.16 -1.19
C THR A 801 -9.47 -43.35 -1.21
N THR A 802 -10.30 -43.58 -2.21
CA THR A 802 -11.63 -42.97 -2.33
C THR A 802 -12.68 -44.00 -1.97
N VAL A 803 -13.57 -43.68 -1.03
CA VAL A 803 -14.75 -44.50 -0.66
C VAL A 803 -15.99 -43.62 -0.74
N GLY A 804 -16.81 -43.82 -1.77
CA GLY A 804 -17.97 -42.97 -2.04
C GLY A 804 -17.56 -41.52 -2.31
N ASN A 805 -17.95 -40.62 -1.41
CA ASN A 805 -17.68 -39.18 -1.43
C ASN A 805 -16.47 -38.77 -0.57
N THR A 806 -15.75 -39.74 0.00
CA THR A 806 -14.63 -39.51 0.91
C THR A 806 -13.32 -39.90 0.23
N GLU A 807 -12.41 -38.94 0.08
CA GLU A 807 -11.02 -39.14 -0.36
C GLU A 807 -10.10 -39.12 0.86
N THR A 808 -9.31 -40.18 1.06
CA THR A 808 -8.25 -40.25 2.08
C THR A 808 -6.89 -40.27 1.39
N ILE A 809 -5.99 -39.37 1.75
CA ILE A 809 -4.63 -39.27 1.22
C ILE A 809 -3.67 -39.37 2.39
N TYR A 810 -2.84 -40.42 2.41
CA TYR A 810 -1.74 -40.56 3.36
C TYR A 810 -0.42 -40.43 2.63
N THR A 811 0.45 -39.54 3.10
CA THR A 811 1.80 -39.36 2.57
C THR A 811 2.83 -39.51 3.69
N ILE A 812 3.86 -40.33 3.47
CA ILE A 812 5.05 -40.42 4.32
C ILE A 812 6.30 -40.09 3.49
N ASP A 813 7.18 -39.25 4.03
CA ASP A 813 8.49 -38.93 3.47
C ASP A 813 9.53 -39.14 4.57
N TYR A 814 10.39 -40.14 4.40
CA TYR A 814 11.51 -40.41 5.29
C TYR A 814 12.81 -40.21 4.53
N LYS A 815 13.68 -39.32 5.02
CA LYS A 815 15.00 -39.02 4.49
C LYS A 815 16.06 -39.21 5.57
N ARG A 816 17.09 -39.99 5.27
CA ARG A 816 18.29 -40.17 6.09
C ARG A 816 19.49 -39.66 5.32
N ALA A 817 20.28 -38.78 5.92
CA ALA A 817 21.53 -38.28 5.36
C ALA A 817 22.72 -38.57 6.27
N GLU A 818 23.78 -39.09 5.69
CA GLU A 818 25.02 -39.48 6.37
C GLU A 818 26.22 -38.78 5.77
N ASN A 819 27.20 -38.44 6.62
CA ASN A 819 28.50 -37.97 6.19
C ASN A 819 29.19 -39.08 5.37
N PRO A 820 29.59 -38.83 4.12
CA PRO A 820 30.20 -39.86 3.28
C PRO A 820 31.51 -40.45 3.83
N ALA A 821 32.29 -39.65 4.56
CA ALA A 821 33.61 -40.05 5.07
C ALA A 821 33.54 -40.91 6.34
N THR A 822 32.55 -40.64 7.21
CA THR A 822 32.45 -41.30 8.53
C THR A 822 31.26 -42.25 8.64
N ASN A 823 30.29 -42.17 7.72
CA ASN A 823 28.96 -42.82 7.80
C ASN A 823 28.15 -42.40 9.04
N GLU A 824 28.53 -41.31 9.69
CA GLU A 824 27.79 -40.73 10.81
C GLU A 824 26.58 -39.95 10.26
N LEU A 825 25.48 -39.89 11.01
CA LEU A 825 24.31 -39.12 10.57
C LEU A 825 24.68 -37.63 10.55
N ASN A 826 24.24 -36.95 9.49
CA ASN A 826 24.19 -35.49 9.41
C ASN A 826 22.75 -35.01 9.70
N ASN A 827 21.76 -35.66 9.08
CA ASN A 827 20.35 -35.38 9.33
C ASN A 827 19.43 -36.61 9.19
N GLU A 828 18.29 -36.58 9.89
CA GLU A 828 17.19 -37.55 9.75
C GLU A 828 15.86 -36.78 9.75
N VAL A 829 15.14 -36.83 8.64
CA VAL A 829 13.88 -36.12 8.40
C VAL A 829 12.76 -37.12 8.21
N ILE A 830 11.63 -36.89 8.87
CA ILE A 830 10.39 -37.61 8.63
C ILE A 830 9.26 -36.59 8.49
N LYS A 831 8.42 -36.71 7.46
CA LYS A 831 7.19 -35.94 7.27
C LYS A 831 6.05 -36.91 7.02
N ASN A 832 4.94 -36.71 7.72
CA ASN A 832 3.70 -37.46 7.57
C ASN A 832 2.57 -36.47 7.36
N ASN A 833 1.72 -36.75 6.39
CA ASN A 833 0.49 -36.02 6.16
C ASN A 833 -0.65 -37.02 5.99
N LEU A 834 -1.78 -36.76 6.64
CA LEU A 834 -3.00 -37.53 6.48
C LEU A 834 -4.15 -36.56 6.25
N GLU A 835 -4.73 -36.61 5.07
CA GLU A 835 -5.83 -35.76 4.65
C GLU A 835 -7.08 -36.62 4.40
N PHE A 836 -8.20 -36.21 4.97
CA PHE A 836 -9.54 -36.72 4.65
C PHE A 836 -10.34 -35.58 4.01
N LYS A 837 -10.86 -35.76 2.80
CA LYS A 837 -11.80 -34.85 2.16
C LYS A 837 -13.15 -35.54 2.06
N ILE A 838 -14.21 -34.93 2.59
CA ILE A 838 -15.56 -35.50 2.65
C ILE A 838 -16.52 -34.47 2.04
N ASP A 839 -17.29 -34.85 1.03
CA ASP A 839 -18.31 -33.98 0.40
C ASP A 839 -17.81 -32.66 -0.21
N GLY A 840 -16.49 -32.46 -0.32
CA GLY A 840 -15.89 -31.24 -0.87
C GLY A 840 -15.85 -30.03 0.08
N ASP A 841 -16.72 -29.98 1.11
CA ASP A 841 -16.83 -28.88 2.09
C ASP A 841 -16.35 -29.25 3.51
N LYS A 842 -15.97 -30.50 3.75
CA LYS A 842 -15.41 -30.97 5.02
C LYS A 842 -14.05 -31.61 4.77
N SER A 843 -13.09 -31.31 5.64
CA SER A 843 -11.80 -31.98 5.58
C SER A 843 -11.09 -32.04 6.92
N LEU A 844 -10.27 -33.06 7.12
CA LEU A 844 -9.39 -33.21 8.27
C LEU A 844 -7.97 -33.41 7.75
N VAL A 845 -7.05 -32.53 8.13
CA VAL A 845 -5.64 -32.61 7.79
C VAL A 845 -4.85 -32.81 9.07
N LEU A 846 -4.05 -33.86 9.15
CA LEU A 846 -3.12 -34.15 10.24
C LEU A 846 -1.71 -34.16 9.67
N ASN A 847 -0.83 -33.31 10.20
CA ASN A 847 0.57 -33.26 9.79
C ASN A 847 1.50 -33.55 10.96
N TYR A 848 2.60 -34.24 10.68
CA TYR A 848 3.71 -34.44 11.61
C TYR A 848 5.03 -34.47 10.85
N GLY A 849 5.89 -33.49 11.11
CA GLY A 849 7.26 -33.39 10.65
C GLY A 849 8.25 -33.42 11.81
N GLN A 850 9.42 -34.00 11.56
CA GLN A 850 10.56 -33.95 12.46
C GLN A 850 11.86 -33.96 11.64
N ASP A 851 12.78 -33.05 11.93
CA ASP A 851 14.12 -32.96 11.35
C ASP A 851 15.15 -32.96 12.48
N ARG A 852 15.98 -34.00 12.55
CA ARG A 852 17.04 -34.15 13.54
C ARG A 852 18.39 -33.86 12.88
N LYS A 853 19.20 -33.01 13.49
CA LYS A 853 20.60 -32.74 13.09
C LYS A 853 21.58 -33.33 14.07
N TYR A 854 22.69 -33.82 13.54
CA TYR A 854 23.68 -34.59 14.28
C TYR A 854 25.10 -34.00 14.10
N THR A 855 25.92 -34.13 15.13
CA THR A 855 27.32 -33.69 15.14
C THR A 855 28.19 -34.72 15.83
N ASP A 856 29.43 -34.83 15.40
CA ASP A 856 30.48 -35.68 15.91
C ASP A 856 31.65 -34.86 16.52
N GLU A 857 31.47 -33.54 16.67
CA GLU A 857 32.45 -32.61 17.26
C GLU A 857 32.39 -32.62 18.81
N THR A 858 32.12 -33.79 19.37
CA THR A 858 32.04 -34.06 20.81
C THR A 858 33.37 -34.59 21.37
N LYS A 859 33.56 -34.46 22.68
CA LYS A 859 34.70 -35.04 23.39
C LYS A 859 34.69 -36.56 23.19
N PRO A 860 35.85 -37.18 22.93
CA PRO A 860 35.93 -38.63 22.86
C PRO A 860 35.57 -39.27 24.19
N ASP A 861 34.92 -40.44 24.13
CA ASP A 861 34.65 -41.29 25.28
C ASP A 861 35.94 -41.88 25.88
N VAL A 862 35.80 -42.66 26.96
CA VAL A 862 36.94 -43.33 27.63
C VAL A 862 37.70 -44.32 26.74
N ASN A 863 37.13 -44.73 25.60
CA ASN A 863 37.72 -45.61 24.61
C ASN A 863 38.26 -44.85 23.39
N GLY A 864 38.26 -43.51 23.42
CA GLY A 864 38.73 -42.66 22.33
C GLY A 864 37.75 -42.52 21.16
N LYS A 865 36.50 -42.98 21.28
CA LYS A 865 35.46 -42.88 20.25
C LYS A 865 34.58 -41.66 20.48
N ARG A 866 34.22 -40.97 19.41
CA ARG A 866 33.25 -39.88 19.46
C ARG A 866 31.85 -40.41 19.21
N GLU A 867 30.86 -39.81 19.85
CA GLU A 867 29.46 -40.18 19.65
C GLU A 867 28.83 -39.28 18.59
N ASN A 868 28.21 -39.88 17.56
CA ASN A 868 27.36 -39.15 16.62
C ASN A 868 26.08 -38.72 17.35
N TYR A 869 26.00 -37.43 17.62
CA TYR A 869 25.18 -36.87 18.68
C TYR A 869 24.13 -35.90 18.11
N ASN A 870 22.84 -36.14 18.39
CA ASN A 870 21.76 -35.23 18.00
C ASN A 870 21.81 -33.95 18.87
N TYR A 871 22.29 -32.86 18.29
CA TYR A 871 22.38 -31.55 18.95
C TYR A 871 21.16 -30.67 18.69
N TYR A 872 20.31 -31.03 17.73
CA TYR A 872 19.21 -30.18 17.31
C TYR A 872 18.06 -30.95 16.67
N THR A 873 16.82 -30.67 17.06
CA THR A 873 15.62 -31.29 16.48
C THR A 873 14.51 -30.27 16.28
N PHE A 874 14.07 -30.09 15.04
CA PHE A 874 12.82 -29.42 14.71
C PHE A 874 11.67 -30.43 14.72
N ARG A 875 10.51 -30.04 15.23
CA ARG A 875 9.26 -30.75 14.97
C ARG A 875 8.14 -29.77 14.71
N ASP A 876 7.36 -30.06 13.69
CA ASP A 876 6.13 -29.36 13.35
C ASP A 876 4.99 -30.38 13.31
N TYR A 877 3.88 -30.13 13.96
CA TYR A 877 2.72 -31.00 13.85
C TYR A 877 1.44 -30.23 14.10
N GLY A 878 0.35 -30.70 13.52
CA GLY A 878 -0.89 -29.97 13.59
C GLY A 878 -2.09 -30.79 13.16
N VAL A 879 -3.24 -30.21 13.44
CA VAL A 879 -4.53 -30.66 12.93
C VAL A 879 -5.29 -29.45 12.41
N THR A 880 -5.84 -29.56 11.20
CA THR A 880 -6.81 -28.62 10.68
C THR A 880 -8.07 -29.38 10.33
N TYR A 881 -9.21 -28.93 10.86
CA TYR A 881 -10.50 -29.55 10.64
C TYR A 881 -11.48 -28.51 10.10
N TYR A 882 -11.99 -28.77 8.91
CA TYR A 882 -13.03 -28.02 8.23
C TYR A 882 -14.35 -28.78 8.33
N LEU A 883 -15.39 -28.11 8.81
CA LEU A 883 -16.75 -28.65 8.91
C LEU A 883 -17.74 -27.57 8.46
N GLY A 884 -18.02 -27.51 7.16
CA GLY A 884 -18.85 -26.46 6.58
C GLY A 884 -18.23 -25.08 6.82
N GLY A 885 -18.95 -24.16 7.48
CA GLY A 885 -18.43 -22.84 7.85
C GLY A 885 -17.43 -22.81 9.00
N HIS A 886 -17.15 -23.95 9.67
CA HIS A 886 -16.22 -24.01 10.79
C HIS A 886 -14.83 -24.44 10.36
N LYS A 887 -13.79 -23.78 10.88
CA LYS A 887 -12.39 -24.14 10.76
C LYS A 887 -11.77 -24.17 12.16
N LEU A 888 -11.39 -25.35 12.63
CA LEU A 888 -10.58 -25.52 13.84
C LEU A 888 -9.16 -25.86 13.41
N SER A 889 -8.16 -25.18 13.97
CA SER A 889 -6.77 -25.53 13.73
C SER A 889 -5.95 -25.53 15.02
N TYR A 890 -5.02 -26.47 15.08
CA TYR A 890 -3.95 -26.50 16.06
C TYR A 890 -2.64 -26.73 15.31
N GLN A 891 -1.62 -25.94 15.65
CA GLN A 891 -0.28 -26.11 15.13
C GLN A 891 0.72 -26.01 16.27
N ASN A 892 1.68 -26.93 16.30
CA ASN A 892 2.85 -26.88 17.13
C ASN A 892 4.09 -26.75 16.26
N ASN A 893 4.94 -25.77 16.55
CA ASN A 893 6.30 -25.70 16.04
C ASN A 893 7.25 -25.79 17.24
N SER A 894 8.22 -26.68 17.17
CA SER A 894 9.12 -26.96 18.28
C SER A 894 10.56 -27.11 17.85
N ILE A 895 11.44 -26.63 18.71
CA ILE A 895 12.88 -26.72 18.53
C ILE A 895 13.47 -27.26 19.84
N ASP A 896 14.19 -28.37 19.77
CA ASP A 896 14.97 -28.92 20.88
C ASP A 896 16.46 -28.82 20.53
N SER A 897 17.21 -27.96 21.22
CA SER A 897 18.67 -27.87 21.07
C SER A 897 19.39 -28.42 22.30
N LYS A 898 20.55 -29.03 22.08
CA LYS A 898 21.38 -29.56 23.16
C LYS A 898 22.86 -29.43 22.82
N ILE A 899 23.56 -28.69 23.68
CA ILE A 899 25.01 -28.54 23.69
C ILE A 899 25.55 -29.52 24.73
N TRP A 900 26.35 -30.50 24.31
CA TRP A 900 26.79 -31.55 25.22
C TRP A 900 28.21 -32.02 24.93
N ASN A 901 29.08 -31.91 25.93
CA ASN A 901 30.47 -32.35 25.91
C ASN A 901 31.20 -31.94 24.62
N ILE A 902 31.01 -30.70 24.17
CA ILE A 902 31.72 -30.19 22.99
C ILE A 902 33.22 -30.13 23.30
N ASP A 903 34.06 -30.58 22.38
CA ASP A 903 35.52 -30.55 22.55
C ASP A 903 36.03 -29.10 22.52
N SER A 904 36.87 -28.72 23.49
CA SER A 904 37.44 -27.37 23.56
C SER A 904 38.40 -27.10 22.40
N LYS A 905 38.96 -28.16 21.79
CA LYS A 905 39.74 -28.05 20.55
C LYS A 905 38.95 -27.39 19.41
N TYR A 906 37.63 -27.56 19.40
CA TYR A 906 36.74 -26.97 18.40
C TYR A 906 36.25 -25.57 18.74
N ASN A 907 36.59 -25.08 19.94
CA ASN A 907 36.10 -23.81 20.47
C ASN A 907 37.27 -22.90 20.89
N ASN A 908 38.32 -22.85 20.06
CA ASN A 908 39.50 -22.02 20.33
C ASN A 908 40.13 -22.25 21.71
N GLY A 909 40.07 -23.48 22.22
CA GLY A 909 40.55 -23.85 23.56
C GLY A 909 39.59 -23.50 24.70
N MET A 910 38.44 -22.90 24.42
CA MET A 910 37.41 -22.56 25.41
C MET A 910 36.54 -23.78 25.75
N ASN A 911 36.26 -23.97 27.03
CA ASN A 911 35.26 -24.95 27.46
C ASN A 911 33.87 -24.34 27.31
N ILE A 912 33.02 -24.98 26.52
CA ILE A 912 31.63 -24.59 26.31
C ILE A 912 30.74 -25.26 27.36
N ASP A 913 29.79 -24.51 27.90
CA ASP A 913 28.89 -25.04 28.91
C ASP A 913 27.84 -25.98 28.31
N ASN A 914 27.67 -27.14 28.94
CA ASN A 914 26.62 -28.08 28.56
C ASN A 914 25.26 -27.42 28.80
N ALA A 915 24.39 -27.40 27.80
CA ALA A 915 23.10 -26.74 27.89
C ALA A 915 22.02 -27.50 27.11
N LYS A 916 20.76 -27.32 27.50
CA LYS A 916 19.60 -27.73 26.69
C LYS A 916 18.65 -26.56 26.56
N GLU A 917 18.12 -26.36 25.37
CA GLU A 917 17.11 -25.35 25.05
C GLU A 917 15.89 -26.05 24.46
N LYS A 918 14.70 -25.66 24.91
CA LYS A 918 13.43 -26.16 24.39
C LYS A 918 12.55 -24.98 24.06
N ILE A 919 12.31 -24.80 22.77
CA ILE A 919 11.41 -23.78 22.25
C ILE A 919 10.14 -24.45 21.75
N ARG A 920 8.98 -23.87 22.07
CA ARG A 920 7.67 -24.36 21.65
C ARG A 920 6.78 -23.19 21.27
N LEU A 921 6.13 -23.28 20.12
CA LEU A 921 5.03 -22.41 19.71
C LEU A 921 3.81 -23.29 19.52
N ASN A 922 2.78 -23.06 20.32
CA ASN A 922 1.47 -23.67 20.13
C ASN A 922 0.51 -22.59 19.65
N THR A 923 -0.17 -22.81 18.55
CA THR A 923 -1.23 -21.93 18.05
C THR A 923 -2.51 -22.74 17.90
N TYR A 924 -3.58 -22.23 18.49
CA TYR A 924 -4.92 -22.76 18.37
C TYR A 924 -5.75 -21.66 17.72
N SER A 925 -6.53 -22.00 16.71
CA SER A 925 -7.51 -21.07 16.16
C SER A 925 -8.81 -21.78 15.86
N TYR A 926 -9.89 -21.06 16.09
CA TYR A 926 -11.23 -21.44 15.71
C TYR A 926 -11.83 -20.28 14.93
N GLU A 927 -12.34 -20.60 13.77
CA GLU A 927 -13.00 -19.66 12.88
C GLU A 927 -14.36 -20.22 12.51
N TYR A 928 -15.39 -19.39 12.58
CA TYR A 928 -16.73 -19.74 12.14
C TYR A 928 -17.26 -18.67 11.20
N THR A 929 -17.42 -19.07 9.94
CA THR A 929 -18.00 -18.26 8.87
C THR A 929 -19.46 -18.65 8.69
N PHE A 930 -20.36 -17.67 8.74
CA PHE A 930 -21.79 -17.87 8.57
C PHE A 930 -22.42 -16.71 7.79
N GLY A 931 -22.70 -16.96 6.51
CA GLY A 931 -23.00 -15.88 5.57
C GLY A 931 -21.78 -14.98 5.40
N ASP A 932 -22.00 -13.68 5.57
CA ASP A 932 -20.95 -12.65 5.49
C ASP A 932 -20.24 -12.42 6.84
N ASN A 933 -20.68 -13.10 7.91
CA ASN A 933 -20.15 -12.96 9.25
C ASN A 933 -19.03 -13.94 9.54
N LYS A 934 -18.09 -13.53 10.39
CA LYS A 934 -16.91 -14.30 10.77
C LYS A 934 -16.57 -14.10 12.25
N LEU A 935 -16.63 -15.17 13.04
CA LEU A 935 -16.13 -15.21 14.41
C LEU A 935 -14.77 -15.90 14.44
N GLY A 936 -13.76 -15.25 15.00
CA GLY A 936 -12.44 -15.81 15.21
C GLY A 936 -12.09 -15.86 16.70
N LEU A 937 -11.54 -16.98 17.14
CA LEU A 937 -10.88 -17.16 18.42
C LEU A 937 -9.48 -17.68 18.14
N ASP A 938 -8.47 -17.06 18.72
CA ASP A 938 -7.10 -17.52 18.58
C ASP A 938 -6.37 -17.49 19.92
N PHE A 939 -5.51 -18.48 20.13
CA PHE A 939 -4.62 -18.55 21.27
C PHE A 939 -3.26 -19.02 20.79
N SER A 940 -2.23 -18.25 21.10
CA SER A 940 -0.84 -18.63 20.81
C SER A 940 0.01 -18.58 22.07
N GLU A 941 0.84 -19.60 22.29
CA GLU A 941 1.82 -19.65 23.38
C GLU A 941 3.20 -19.96 22.81
N GLY A 942 4.12 -19.01 22.97
CA GLY A 942 5.54 -19.16 22.68
C GLY A 942 6.32 -19.39 23.98
N ARG A 943 7.15 -20.42 24.02
CA ARG A 943 8.05 -20.71 25.14
C ARG A 943 9.48 -20.88 24.68
N ASP A 944 10.42 -20.49 25.53
CA ASP A 944 11.85 -20.71 25.39
C ASP A 944 12.48 -21.02 26.75
N ASP A 945 12.80 -22.30 27.00
CA ASP A 945 13.40 -22.77 28.25
C ASP A 945 14.84 -23.23 27.97
N ARG A 946 15.81 -22.53 28.54
CA ARG A 946 17.23 -22.90 28.50
C ARG A 946 17.78 -23.20 29.88
N LYS A 947 18.37 -24.38 30.02
CA LYS A 947 19.08 -24.82 31.24
C LYS A 947 20.55 -25.13 30.96
N ASN A 948 21.43 -24.52 31.75
CA ASN A 948 22.85 -24.84 31.81
C ASN A 948 23.06 -26.02 32.78
N TYR A 949 23.67 -27.08 32.28
CA TYR A 949 23.97 -28.31 33.03
C TYR A 949 25.39 -28.33 33.59
N THR A 950 26.25 -27.38 33.22
CA THR A 950 27.54 -27.16 33.90
C THR A 950 27.32 -26.45 35.24
N THR A 951 26.55 -25.35 35.24
CA THR A 951 26.26 -24.56 36.45
C THR A 951 24.99 -25.00 37.18
N LEU A 952 24.15 -25.83 36.53
CA LEU A 952 22.81 -26.23 36.98
C LEU A 952 21.80 -25.07 37.05
N GLU A 953 22.11 -23.93 36.45
CA GLU A 953 21.28 -22.72 36.41
C GLU A 953 20.28 -22.76 35.23
N LYS A 954 19.11 -22.14 35.42
CA LYS A 954 18.19 -21.83 34.32
C LYS A 954 18.57 -20.47 33.76
N GLU A 955 19.08 -20.43 32.53
CA GLU A 955 19.63 -19.22 31.91
C GLU A 955 18.54 -18.38 31.20
N LEU A 956 17.49 -19.04 30.70
CA LEU A 956 16.37 -18.39 29.99
C LEU A 956 15.06 -19.14 30.29
N ASP A 957 13.98 -18.40 30.54
CA ASP A 957 12.64 -18.95 30.76
C ASP A 957 11.54 -18.02 30.24
N VAL A 958 11.42 -17.91 28.92
CA VAL A 958 10.42 -17.06 28.27
C VAL A 958 9.10 -17.83 28.12
N LYS A 959 8.00 -17.16 28.44
CA LYS A 959 6.63 -17.65 28.23
C LYS A 959 5.73 -16.50 27.79
N ASN A 960 5.56 -16.37 26.48
CA ASN A 960 4.70 -15.36 25.87
C ASN A 960 3.37 -15.98 25.44
N GLN A 961 2.26 -15.29 25.68
CA GLN A 961 0.92 -15.78 25.36
C GLN A 961 0.10 -14.67 24.71
N ILE A 962 -0.69 -15.02 23.71
CA ILE A 962 -1.64 -14.12 23.04
C ILE A 962 -2.99 -14.81 23.04
N TYR A 963 -4.01 -14.12 23.54
CA TYR A 963 -5.40 -14.53 23.48
C TYR A 963 -6.14 -13.51 22.61
N GLY A 964 -6.73 -13.97 21.51
CA GLY A 964 -7.45 -13.14 20.55
C GLY A 964 -8.91 -13.58 20.42
N ILE A 965 -9.80 -12.59 20.38
CA ILE A 965 -11.17 -12.75 19.91
C ILE A 965 -11.43 -11.70 18.84
N SER A 966 -12.00 -12.12 17.72
CA SER A 966 -12.46 -11.22 16.67
C SER A 966 -13.86 -11.60 16.22
N PHE A 967 -14.66 -10.60 15.91
CA PHE A 967 -15.97 -10.80 15.31
C PHE A 967 -16.17 -9.76 14.22
N LEU A 968 -16.35 -10.25 13.00
CA LEU A 968 -16.79 -9.48 11.86
C LEU A 968 -18.25 -9.82 11.62
N ASP A 969 -19.13 -8.86 11.85
CA ASP A 969 -20.47 -8.85 11.31
C ASP A 969 -20.36 -8.22 9.92
N GLY A 970 -20.02 -9.03 8.93
CA GLY A 970 -19.84 -8.58 7.55
C GLY A 970 -21.17 -8.53 6.84
N GLY A 971 -21.34 -7.54 5.98
CA GLY A 971 -22.48 -7.46 5.09
C GLY A 971 -22.18 -6.47 3.97
N ASP A 972 -22.90 -6.60 2.86
CA ASP A 972 -22.87 -5.64 1.74
C ASP A 972 -23.23 -4.20 2.18
N GLU A 973 -23.79 -4.08 3.37
CA GLU A 973 -24.62 -3.00 3.84
C GLU A 973 -24.17 -2.43 5.19
N ILE A 974 -23.84 -3.24 6.20
CA ILE A 974 -23.25 -2.77 7.47
C ILE A 974 -22.10 -3.69 7.83
N GLU A 975 -21.04 -3.10 8.37
CA GLU A 975 -19.92 -3.83 8.91
C GLU A 975 -19.70 -3.47 10.38
N ASN A 976 -19.68 -4.48 11.25
CA ASN A 976 -19.14 -4.34 12.59
C ASN A 976 -17.90 -5.19 12.72
N TYR A 977 -16.79 -4.60 13.12
CA TYR A 977 -15.58 -5.33 13.42
C TYR A 977 -15.17 -5.11 14.87
N TYR A 978 -15.05 -6.20 15.61
CA TYR A 978 -14.57 -6.24 16.97
C TYR A 978 -13.29 -7.05 17.00
N ARG A 979 -12.28 -6.56 17.70
CA ARG A 979 -11.09 -7.34 18.04
C ARG A 979 -10.63 -6.98 19.45
N ALA A 980 -10.40 -7.99 20.27
CA ALA A 980 -9.74 -7.82 21.55
C ALA A 980 -8.56 -8.78 21.63
N THR A 981 -7.43 -8.30 22.14
CA THR A 981 -6.29 -9.16 22.47
C THR A 981 -5.87 -8.95 23.92
N TYR A 982 -5.43 -10.04 24.54
CA TYR A 982 -4.68 -10.00 25.79
C TYR A 982 -3.36 -10.73 25.56
N GLU A 983 -2.27 -10.05 25.84
CA GLU A 983 -0.92 -10.51 25.55
C GLU A 983 -0.11 -10.46 26.83
N THR A 984 0.61 -11.53 27.14
CA THR A 984 1.50 -11.60 28.30
C THR A 984 2.91 -11.89 27.80
N TYR A 985 3.87 -11.10 28.25
CA TYR A 985 5.28 -11.24 27.92
C TYR A 985 6.06 -11.48 29.22
N ASN A 986 6.56 -12.71 29.42
CA ASN A 986 7.11 -13.13 30.71
C ASN A 986 8.46 -13.83 30.59
N HIS A 987 9.42 -13.34 31.36
CA HIS A 987 10.70 -13.94 31.72
C HIS A 987 10.61 -14.48 33.15
N ASN A 988 11.06 -15.72 33.37
CA ASN A 988 10.94 -16.40 34.68
C ASN A 988 12.29 -16.95 35.21
N GLU A 989 13.39 -16.69 34.51
CA GLU A 989 14.72 -17.12 34.94
C GLU A 989 15.18 -16.37 36.21
N PRO A 990 16.00 -16.98 37.08
CA PRO A 990 16.44 -16.37 38.34
C PRO A 990 17.06 -14.98 38.20
N ASN A 991 17.76 -14.72 37.09
CA ASN A 991 18.43 -13.44 36.80
C ASN A 991 17.51 -12.40 36.13
N ALA A 992 16.25 -12.75 35.80
CA ALA A 992 15.29 -11.83 35.19
C ALA A 992 14.88 -10.70 36.16
N ARG A 993 15.01 -10.94 37.48
CA ARG A 993 14.77 -9.94 38.52
C ARG A 993 15.92 -8.94 38.58
N ASN A 994 15.87 -7.98 37.67
CA ASN A 994 16.90 -6.97 37.42
C ASN A 994 16.65 -5.62 38.11
N LEU A 995 15.56 -5.47 38.85
CA LEU A 995 15.17 -4.22 39.50
C LEU A 995 15.02 -4.42 41.02
N SER A 996 15.96 -3.90 41.80
CA SER A 996 15.90 -3.97 43.27
C SER A 996 15.22 -2.73 43.84
N LEU A 997 14.08 -2.92 44.52
CA LEU A 997 13.28 -1.85 45.12
C LEU A 997 12.83 -2.28 46.51
N ASP A 998 12.93 -1.37 47.49
CA ASP A 998 12.47 -1.61 48.87
C ASP A 998 13.01 -2.91 49.50
N GLY A 999 14.23 -3.32 49.13
CA GLY A 999 14.86 -4.56 49.62
C GLY A 999 14.29 -5.86 49.03
N LYS A 1000 13.51 -5.78 47.95
CA LYS A 1000 13.00 -6.90 47.15
C LYS A 1000 13.38 -6.72 45.69
N ASP A 1001 13.62 -7.84 45.00
CA ASP A 1001 13.94 -7.83 43.57
C ASP A 1001 12.71 -8.16 42.73
N TYR A 1002 12.45 -7.34 41.71
CA TYR A 1002 11.31 -7.42 40.80
C TYR A 1002 11.79 -7.63 39.37
N ASN A 1003 10.92 -8.21 38.53
CA ASN A 1003 11.20 -8.41 37.12
C ASN A 1003 10.66 -7.23 36.29
N SER A 1004 11.54 -6.30 35.92
CA SER A 1004 11.14 -5.15 35.09
C SER A 1004 10.97 -5.51 33.61
N GLN A 1005 11.30 -6.74 33.19
CA GLN A 1005 11.19 -7.23 31.81
C GLN A 1005 9.79 -7.75 31.47
N ASN A 1006 8.99 -8.17 32.46
CA ASN A 1006 7.64 -8.65 32.17
C ASN A 1006 6.65 -7.51 31.87
N SER A 1007 5.68 -7.76 30.99
CA SER A 1007 4.59 -6.84 30.68
C SER A 1007 3.37 -7.57 30.14
N ASP A 1008 2.20 -7.01 30.42
CA ASP A 1008 0.95 -7.43 29.81
C ASP A 1008 0.43 -6.30 28.92
N VAL A 1009 -0.14 -6.65 27.76
CA VAL A 1009 -0.80 -5.72 26.85
C VAL A 1009 -2.24 -6.16 26.66
N VAL A 1010 -3.19 -5.26 26.90
CA VAL A 1010 -4.60 -5.45 26.55
C VAL A 1010 -4.91 -4.50 25.40
N SER A 1011 -5.43 -5.03 24.30
CA SER A 1011 -5.92 -4.21 23.19
C SER A 1011 -7.39 -4.48 22.92
N PHE A 1012 -8.12 -3.43 22.57
CA PHE A 1012 -9.50 -3.50 22.10
C PHE A 1012 -9.68 -2.56 20.93
N ARG A 1013 -10.31 -3.06 19.87
CA ARG A 1013 -10.73 -2.31 18.70
C ARG A 1013 -12.17 -2.64 18.38
N TYR A 1014 -12.97 -1.60 18.18
CA TYR A 1014 -14.31 -1.71 17.63
C TYR A 1014 -14.48 -0.70 16.50
N GLU A 1015 -15.06 -1.16 15.41
CA GLU A 1015 -15.37 -0.37 14.24
C GLU A 1015 -16.79 -0.70 13.78
N TYR A 1016 -17.63 0.31 13.72
CA TYR A 1016 -18.96 0.27 13.13
C TYR A 1016 -18.96 1.11 11.87
N ARG A 1017 -19.42 0.55 10.75
CA ARG A 1017 -19.58 1.27 9.49
C ARG A 1017 -20.92 0.92 8.85
N ASP A 1018 -21.80 1.91 8.77
CA ASP A 1018 -23.06 1.78 8.01
C ASP A 1018 -22.85 2.18 6.54
N LYS A 1019 -22.82 1.17 5.67
CA LYS A 1019 -22.71 1.30 4.20
C LYS A 1019 -24.09 1.34 3.52
N ARG A 1020 -25.20 1.19 4.26
CA ARG A 1020 -26.56 1.20 3.72
C ARG A 1020 -26.98 2.61 3.44
N PHE A 1021 -27.45 2.83 2.23
CA PHE A 1021 -28.38 3.92 1.97
C PHE A 1021 -29.65 3.30 1.40
N THR A 1022 -30.73 3.27 2.21
CA THR A 1022 -32.04 2.80 1.72
C THR A 1022 -32.52 3.69 0.60
N ASP A 1023 -33.35 3.20 -0.32
CA ASP A 1023 -33.94 4.06 -1.36
C ASP A 1023 -34.72 5.23 -0.76
N GLU A 1024 -35.30 5.07 0.44
CA GLU A 1024 -36.04 6.11 1.16
C GLU A 1024 -35.09 7.11 1.83
N GLU A 1025 -33.91 6.70 2.29
CA GLU A 1025 -32.85 7.60 2.77
C GLU A 1025 -32.12 8.27 1.62
N LEU A 1026 -31.75 7.57 0.54
CA LEU A 1026 -31.24 8.16 -0.69
C LEU A 1026 -32.24 9.14 -1.27
N ARG A 1027 -33.54 8.81 -1.23
CA ARG A 1027 -34.61 9.74 -1.57
C ARG A 1027 -34.63 10.89 -0.59
N ARG A 1028 -34.64 10.68 0.72
CA ARG A 1028 -34.67 11.78 1.70
C ARG A 1028 -33.42 12.67 1.65
N TYR A 1029 -32.26 12.09 1.34
CA TYR A 1029 -31.03 12.82 1.03
C TYR A 1029 -31.25 13.60 -0.25
N ALA A 1030 -31.73 12.99 -1.33
CA ALA A 1030 -32.11 13.66 -2.56
C ALA A 1030 -33.30 14.66 -2.38
N GLU A 1031 -34.20 14.51 -1.41
CA GLU A 1031 -35.29 15.44 -1.08
C GLU A 1031 -34.72 16.70 -0.43
N ILE A 1032 -33.78 16.49 0.51
CA ILE A 1032 -33.07 17.54 1.22
C ILE A 1032 -32.08 18.27 0.29
N GLU A 1033 -31.44 17.53 -0.61
CA GLU A 1033 -30.45 17.98 -1.60
C GLU A 1033 -31.14 18.64 -2.82
N TYR A 1034 -32.31 18.17 -3.25
CA TYR A 1034 -33.06 18.70 -4.42
C TYR A 1034 -34.30 19.53 -4.08
N ASP A 1035 -34.62 19.74 -2.79
CA ASP A 1035 -35.83 20.42 -2.27
C ASP A 1035 -37.12 19.92 -2.98
N LYS A 1036 -37.16 18.59 -3.21
CA LYS A 1036 -38.24 17.85 -3.90
C LYS A 1036 -38.88 16.86 -2.92
N ASP A 1037 -40.16 16.58 -3.11
CA ASP A 1037 -40.87 15.52 -2.39
C ASP A 1037 -40.41 14.13 -2.91
N SER A 1038 -40.40 13.09 -2.08
CA SER A 1038 -39.82 11.76 -2.37
C SER A 1038 -40.41 11.06 -3.58
N THR A 1039 -41.58 11.53 -4.02
CA THR A 1039 -42.32 11.06 -5.20
C THR A 1039 -41.90 11.75 -6.49
N SER A 1040 -41.13 12.86 -6.44
CA SER A 1040 -40.69 13.65 -7.60
C SER A 1040 -39.19 13.58 -7.90
N LEU A 1041 -38.46 12.69 -7.21
CA LEU A 1041 -37.03 12.42 -7.39
C LEU A 1041 -36.76 11.43 -8.53
N THR A 1042 -35.77 11.71 -9.37
CA THR A 1042 -35.41 10.84 -10.50
C THR A 1042 -34.43 9.73 -10.11
N PRO A 1043 -34.41 8.58 -10.82
CA PRO A 1043 -33.45 7.50 -10.56
C PRO A 1043 -31.98 7.89 -10.75
N GLN A 1044 -31.67 8.81 -11.67
CA GLN A 1044 -30.30 9.31 -11.91
C GLN A 1044 -29.81 10.22 -10.78
N GLU A 1045 -30.70 11.02 -10.21
CA GLU A 1045 -30.47 11.83 -9.00
C GLU A 1045 -30.11 10.94 -7.80
N ILE A 1046 -30.80 9.81 -7.62
CA ILE A 1046 -30.53 8.82 -6.55
C ILE A 1046 -29.23 8.03 -6.80
N TYR A 1047 -28.90 7.72 -8.06
CA TYR A 1047 -27.69 6.98 -8.44
C TYR A 1047 -26.41 7.83 -8.32
N ARG A 1048 -26.46 9.13 -8.64
CA ARG A 1048 -25.33 10.06 -8.50
C ARG A 1048 -24.89 10.21 -7.03
N VAL A 1049 -25.84 10.33 -6.11
CA VAL A 1049 -25.59 10.33 -4.65
C VAL A 1049 -24.85 9.07 -4.20
N ARG A 1050 -25.10 7.91 -4.84
CA ARG A 1050 -24.50 6.61 -4.49
C ARG A 1050 -23.05 6.44 -4.96
N ASP A 1051 -22.68 7.05 -6.09
CA ASP A 1051 -21.35 6.91 -6.71
C ASP A 1051 -20.27 7.73 -5.97
N ILE A 1052 -20.63 8.95 -5.53
CA ILE A 1052 -19.77 9.84 -4.73
C ILE A 1052 -19.34 9.18 -3.40
N LEU A 1053 -20.17 8.27 -2.87
CA LEU A 1053 -19.95 7.61 -1.59
C LEU A 1053 -19.05 6.35 -1.65
N ARG A 1054 -18.61 5.90 -2.84
CA ARG A 1054 -17.92 4.59 -3.04
C ARG A 1054 -16.43 4.63 -3.44
N ASN A 1055 -15.86 5.75 -3.88
CA ASN A 1055 -14.49 5.80 -4.46
C ASN A 1055 -13.35 5.91 -3.41
N ARG A 1056 -12.78 4.78 -2.95
CA ARG A 1056 -11.63 4.76 -1.99
C ARG A 1056 -10.49 3.76 -2.28
N GLU A 1057 -10.55 2.98 -3.38
CA GLU A 1057 -9.60 1.87 -3.65
C GLU A 1057 -8.30 2.26 -4.39
N ARG A 1058 -8.13 3.52 -4.84
CA ARG A 1058 -6.98 3.92 -5.71
C ARG A 1058 -5.71 4.40 -4.98
N ASN A 1059 -5.72 4.55 -3.66
CA ASN A 1059 -4.70 5.29 -2.90
C ASN A 1059 -3.42 4.50 -2.52
N HIS A 1060 -3.17 3.33 -3.10
CA HIS A 1060 -2.08 2.43 -2.65
C HIS A 1060 -0.73 2.61 -3.37
N VAL A 1061 -0.61 3.51 -4.37
CA VAL A 1061 0.62 3.67 -5.17
C VAL A 1061 1.22 5.08 -5.12
N ASP A 1062 0.47 6.09 -4.66
CA ASP A 1062 0.94 7.47 -4.57
C ASP A 1062 1.69 7.76 -3.26
N PHE A 1063 2.60 8.73 -3.32
CA PHE A 1063 3.20 9.31 -2.13
C PHE A 1063 2.18 10.15 -1.37
N LYS A 1064 2.06 9.88 -0.07
CA LYS A 1064 1.30 10.70 0.86
C LYS A 1064 2.16 11.90 1.24
N LEU A 1065 2.05 13.01 0.49
CA LEU A 1065 2.92 14.20 0.70
C LEU A 1065 2.30 15.28 1.56
N ASN A 1066 0.98 15.21 1.75
CA ASN A 1066 0.26 16.04 2.71
C ASN A 1066 0.21 15.30 4.04
N ARG A 1067 0.06 16.02 5.15
CA ARG A 1067 -0.11 15.39 6.46
C ARG A 1067 -1.32 14.44 6.42
N SER A 1068 -1.02 13.22 6.86
CA SER A 1068 -1.88 12.09 7.20
C SER A 1068 -3.05 11.67 6.26
N ILE A 1069 -2.97 10.41 5.80
CA ILE A 1069 -4.12 9.61 5.30
C ILE A 1069 -5.00 9.09 6.46
N TYR A 1070 -4.61 9.29 7.71
CA TYR A 1070 -5.51 9.11 8.84
C TYR A 1070 -6.51 10.29 8.99
N ASP A 1071 -6.22 11.47 8.42
CA ASP A 1071 -7.07 12.67 8.49
C ASP A 1071 -8.27 12.60 7.56
N ASP A 1072 -8.08 11.99 6.39
CA ASP A 1072 -9.17 11.72 5.45
C ASP A 1072 -10.25 10.79 6.04
N PHE A 1073 -9.95 10.09 7.13
CA PHE A 1073 -10.91 9.24 7.84
C PHE A 1073 -11.69 9.94 8.97
N THR A 1074 -11.33 11.18 9.29
CA THR A 1074 -11.86 11.96 10.41
C THR A 1074 -12.45 13.32 9.99
N ASP A 1075 -12.12 13.79 8.79
CA ASP A 1075 -12.55 15.11 8.28
C ASP A 1075 -13.89 15.12 7.53
N MET A 1076 -14.44 13.96 7.18
CA MET A 1076 -15.81 13.89 6.67
C MET A 1076 -16.72 13.42 7.79
N ALA A 1077 -17.54 14.33 8.31
CA ALA A 1077 -18.66 13.94 9.14
C ALA A 1077 -19.57 13.04 8.30
N GLU A 1078 -19.45 11.73 8.49
CA GLU A 1078 -20.16 10.76 7.68
C GLU A 1078 -21.67 10.95 7.85
N TYR A 1079 -22.40 10.90 6.74
CA TYR A 1079 -23.86 10.95 6.74
C TYR A 1079 -24.43 9.79 7.55
N LYS A 1080 -23.77 8.65 7.40
CA LYS A 1080 -24.09 7.41 8.07
C LYS A 1080 -23.28 7.27 9.34
N ARG A 1081 -23.78 6.42 10.21
CA ARG A 1081 -23.12 6.15 11.47
C ARG A 1081 -21.77 5.51 11.19
N ASN A 1082 -20.71 6.14 11.65
CA ASN A 1082 -19.40 5.52 11.78
C ASN A 1082 -18.93 5.77 13.20
N PHE A 1083 -18.55 4.69 13.86
CA PHE A 1083 -18.09 4.73 15.24
C PHE A 1083 -16.87 3.85 15.39
N ARG A 1084 -15.79 4.42 15.93
CA ARG A 1084 -14.54 3.73 16.15
C ARG A 1084 -14.10 3.93 17.58
N VAL A 1085 -13.64 2.85 18.18
CA VAL A 1085 -13.04 2.86 19.50
C VAL A 1085 -11.79 2.02 19.45
N ASN A 1086 -10.68 2.59 19.89
CA ASN A 1086 -9.47 1.84 20.18
C ASN A 1086 -9.04 2.09 21.63
N LEU A 1087 -8.45 1.07 22.23
CA LEU A 1087 -7.90 1.11 23.57
C LEU A 1087 -6.71 0.16 23.61
N MET A 1088 -5.57 0.65 24.06
CA MET A 1088 -4.40 -0.16 24.40
C MET A 1088 -3.94 0.21 25.80
N LEU A 1089 -3.73 -0.81 26.63
CA LEU A 1089 -3.22 -0.68 27.98
C LEU A 1089 -2.01 -1.60 28.13
N GLN A 1090 -0.85 -1.02 28.40
CA GLN A 1090 0.35 -1.77 28.73
C GLN A 1090 0.63 -1.69 30.23
N ARG A 1091 0.70 -2.84 30.92
CA ARG A 1091 1.06 -2.95 32.33
C ARG A 1091 2.54 -3.28 32.50
N ASN A 1092 3.22 -2.60 33.42
CA ASN A 1092 4.53 -2.98 33.93
C ASN A 1092 4.40 -3.97 35.12
N GLU A 1093 4.95 -5.17 34.98
CA GLU A 1093 4.76 -6.22 35.98
C GLU A 1093 5.49 -5.95 37.30
N ALA A 1094 6.74 -5.45 37.25
CA ALA A 1094 7.48 -5.10 38.46
C ALA A 1094 6.73 -4.08 39.33
N ARG A 1095 6.08 -3.09 38.69
CA ARG A 1095 5.26 -2.10 39.40
C ARG A 1095 4.02 -2.73 40.00
N TYR A 1096 3.38 -3.65 39.30
CA TYR A 1096 2.20 -4.37 39.77
C TYR A 1096 2.53 -5.30 40.93
N GLU A 1097 3.61 -6.07 40.86
CA GLU A 1097 4.08 -6.92 41.97
C GLU A 1097 4.43 -6.09 43.22
N ARG A 1098 4.99 -4.89 43.05
CA ARG A 1098 5.34 -3.99 44.15
C ARG A 1098 4.11 -3.37 44.82
N THR A 1099 3.11 -2.96 44.03
CA THR A 1099 1.99 -2.15 44.51
C THR A 1099 0.69 -2.93 44.72
N GLY A 1100 0.52 -4.05 44.02
CA GLY A 1100 -0.73 -4.81 43.94
C GLY A 1100 -1.85 -4.13 43.15
N ASP A 1101 -1.55 -3.02 42.45
CA ASP A 1101 -2.55 -2.16 41.82
C ASP A 1101 -2.32 -2.07 40.30
N TYR A 1102 -3.26 -2.60 39.53
CA TYR A 1102 -3.19 -2.67 38.08
C TYR A 1102 -3.10 -1.29 37.44
N TRP A 1103 -3.94 -0.35 37.87
CA TRP A 1103 -4.04 0.99 37.28
C TRP A 1103 -2.80 1.83 37.59
N ASN A 1104 -2.25 1.71 38.79
CA ASN A 1104 -1.02 2.39 39.19
C ASN A 1104 0.26 1.76 38.60
N SER A 1105 0.10 0.71 37.78
CA SER A 1105 1.17 -0.03 37.12
C SER A 1105 1.12 0.06 35.60
N LEU A 1106 0.19 0.83 35.05
CA LEU A 1106 0.14 1.11 33.61
C LEU A 1106 1.34 1.95 33.20
N LYS A 1107 2.10 1.41 32.24
CA LYS A 1107 3.25 2.06 31.60
C LYS A 1107 2.81 2.92 30.43
N GLU A 1108 1.82 2.47 29.68
CA GLU A 1108 1.35 3.13 28.47
C GLU A 1108 -0.17 2.95 28.36
N ILE A 1109 -0.84 4.05 28.01
CA ILE A 1109 -2.28 4.10 27.79
C ILE A 1109 -2.49 4.84 26.48
N GLN A 1110 -3.14 4.20 25.51
CA GLN A 1110 -3.60 4.83 24.29
C GLN A 1110 -5.11 4.59 24.17
N ALA A 1111 -5.90 5.64 24.02
CA ALA A 1111 -7.34 5.51 23.87
C ALA A 1111 -7.91 6.54 22.92
N GLY A 1112 -8.73 6.09 21.99
CA GLY A 1112 -9.37 6.92 20.98
C GLY A 1112 -10.82 6.54 20.78
N VAL A 1113 -11.68 7.54 20.68
CA VAL A 1113 -13.08 7.38 20.31
C VAL A 1113 -13.40 8.38 19.21
N PHE A 1114 -13.99 7.88 18.13
CA PHE A 1114 -14.52 8.71 17.07
C PHE A 1114 -15.97 8.30 16.81
N TYR A 1115 -16.86 9.28 16.76
CA TYR A 1115 -18.26 9.10 16.40
C TYR A 1115 -18.62 10.10 15.31
N SER A 1116 -19.22 9.61 14.24
CA SER A 1116 -19.84 10.46 13.22
C SER A 1116 -21.23 9.94 12.84
N GLN A 1117 -22.19 10.86 12.71
CA GLN A 1117 -23.53 10.62 12.18
C GLN A 1117 -24.17 11.96 11.78
N ASN A 1118 -24.99 11.98 10.71
CA ASN A 1118 -25.82 13.14 10.34
C ASN A 1118 -24.99 14.42 10.15
N ARG A 1119 -23.79 14.29 9.58
CA ARG A 1119 -22.85 15.41 9.41
C ARG A 1119 -22.40 16.03 10.74
N PHE A 1120 -22.51 15.31 11.85
CA PHE A 1120 -21.86 15.61 13.13
C PHE A 1120 -20.77 14.56 13.38
N GLY A 1121 -19.60 15.00 13.80
CA GLY A 1121 -18.42 14.21 14.12
C GLY A 1121 -17.82 14.73 15.42
N ILE A 1122 -17.46 13.82 16.32
CA ILE A 1122 -16.70 14.13 17.53
C ILE A 1122 -15.64 13.06 17.73
N GLY A 1123 -14.41 13.50 17.92
CA GLY A 1123 -13.24 12.66 18.18
C GLY A 1123 -12.60 13.05 19.50
N TYR A 1124 -12.09 12.06 20.21
CA TYR A 1124 -11.24 12.26 21.38
C TYR A 1124 -10.13 11.21 21.38
N GLN A 1125 -8.90 11.66 21.60
CA GLN A 1125 -7.71 10.81 21.74
C GLN A 1125 -6.94 11.22 23.00
N VAL A 1126 -6.34 10.22 23.64
CA VAL A 1126 -5.45 10.41 24.79
C VAL A 1126 -4.33 9.39 24.76
N ASP A 1127 -3.13 9.88 24.97
CA ASP A 1127 -1.92 9.09 25.09
C ASP A 1127 -1.19 9.50 26.38
N GLU A 1128 -0.79 8.52 27.18
CA GLU A 1128 -0.09 8.73 28.46
C GLU A 1128 1.00 7.69 28.65
N SER A 1129 2.20 8.15 29.03
CA SER A 1129 3.35 7.29 29.28
C SER A 1129 3.93 7.43 30.70
N ALA A 1130 4.53 6.36 31.20
CA ALA A 1130 5.19 6.30 32.51
C ALA A 1130 6.38 5.32 32.51
N ASP A 1131 7.42 5.62 33.31
CA ASP A 1131 8.56 4.71 33.46
C ASP A 1131 9.29 4.86 34.82
N TRP A 1132 10.27 3.98 35.06
CA TRP A 1132 11.16 4.01 36.21
C TRP A 1132 12.29 5.04 36.02
N LYS A 1133 12.35 6.05 36.90
CA LYS A 1133 13.42 7.06 36.98
C LYS A 1133 14.04 7.08 38.37
N ASP A 1134 15.34 6.81 38.48
CA ASP A 1134 16.06 6.72 39.77
C ASP A 1134 15.33 5.84 40.81
N SER A 1135 14.83 4.68 40.39
CA SER A 1135 14.04 3.73 41.22
C SER A 1135 12.65 4.25 41.69
N LYS A 1136 12.19 5.38 41.16
CA LYS A 1136 10.83 5.92 41.35
C LYS A 1136 10.02 5.74 40.07
N TRP A 1137 8.74 5.42 40.23
CA TRP A 1137 7.80 5.37 39.10
C TRP A 1137 7.30 6.78 38.82
N THR A 1138 7.47 7.26 37.59
CA THR A 1138 7.14 8.64 37.21
C THR A 1138 6.36 8.64 35.90
N LYS A 1139 5.25 9.37 35.86
CA LYS A 1139 4.55 9.67 34.60
C LYS A 1139 5.41 10.67 33.82
N ILE A 1140 5.57 10.46 32.52
CA ILE A 1140 6.50 11.24 31.70
C ILE A 1140 5.72 12.35 31.02
N ASP A 1141 4.70 12.00 30.26
CA ASP A 1141 3.87 12.91 29.49
C ASP A 1141 2.42 12.42 29.44
N ARG A 1142 1.53 13.34 29.06
CA ARG A 1142 0.18 13.05 28.64
C ARG A 1142 -0.24 14.04 27.56
N GLU A 1143 -0.84 13.54 26.51
CA GLU A 1143 -1.46 14.34 25.46
C GLU A 1143 -2.96 14.06 25.36
N HIS A 1144 -3.74 15.11 25.16
CA HIS A 1144 -5.17 15.03 24.87
C HIS A 1144 -5.49 15.78 23.60
N LYS A 1145 -6.31 15.16 22.76
CA LYS A 1145 -6.83 15.80 21.55
C LYS A 1145 -8.35 15.63 21.50
N LEU A 1146 -9.05 16.75 21.43
CA LEU A 1146 -10.49 16.80 21.22
C LEU A 1146 -10.75 17.40 19.84
N SER A 1147 -11.54 16.72 19.03
CA SER A 1147 -11.97 17.22 17.72
C SER A 1147 -13.49 17.19 17.60
N PHE A 1148 -14.04 18.17 16.90
CA PHE A 1148 -15.47 18.29 16.68
C PHE A 1148 -15.73 18.93 15.32
N VAL A 1149 -16.62 18.32 14.56
CA VAL A 1149 -17.05 18.79 13.25
C VAL A 1149 -18.57 18.65 13.17
N THR A 1150 -19.31 19.67 12.76
CA THR A 1150 -20.76 19.57 12.58
C THR A 1150 -21.26 20.43 11.44
N LYS A 1151 -22.34 19.99 10.79
CA LYS A 1151 -23.13 20.75 9.82
C LYS A 1151 -24.62 20.61 10.16
N ILE A 1152 -25.28 21.71 10.55
CA ILE A 1152 -26.65 21.75 11.07
C ILE A 1152 -27.56 22.63 10.20
N GLY A 1153 -28.51 22.05 9.48
CA GLY A 1153 -29.53 22.77 8.71
C GLY A 1153 -29.79 22.15 7.35
N LYS A 1154 -30.36 22.90 6.40
CA LYS A 1154 -30.47 22.45 5.00
C LYS A 1154 -29.07 22.44 4.37
N PRO A 1155 -28.75 21.58 3.38
CA PRO A 1155 -27.50 21.65 2.64
C PRO A 1155 -27.23 23.02 2.00
N SER A 1156 -28.29 23.78 1.70
CA SER A 1156 -28.21 25.19 1.28
C SER A 1156 -28.22 26.22 2.40
N GLU A 1157 -28.67 25.86 3.60
CA GLU A 1157 -28.95 26.81 4.69
C GLU A 1157 -28.72 26.15 6.06
N GLY A 1158 -27.46 25.86 6.39
CA GLY A 1158 -27.03 25.36 7.70
C GLY A 1158 -26.03 26.23 8.46
N TRP A 1159 -25.60 25.72 9.61
CA TRP A 1159 -24.45 26.19 10.37
C TRP A 1159 -23.36 25.12 10.26
N THR A 1160 -22.15 25.49 9.90
CA THR A 1160 -20.96 24.63 9.96
C THR A 1160 -20.14 25.01 11.18
N LEU A 1161 -19.65 24.03 11.92
CA LEU A 1161 -18.71 24.28 13.02
C LEU A 1161 -17.61 23.21 12.98
N LYS A 1162 -16.36 23.64 12.91
CA LYS A 1162 -15.17 22.79 13.07
C LYS A 1162 -14.37 23.31 14.24
N THR A 1163 -13.89 22.43 15.09
CA THR A 1163 -13.02 22.83 16.18
C THR A 1163 -12.14 21.68 16.64
N TYR A 1164 -10.95 22.03 17.10
CA TYR A 1164 -10.07 21.12 17.79
C TYR A 1164 -9.39 21.80 18.96
N ALA A 1165 -9.00 21.01 19.94
CA ALA A 1165 -8.16 21.45 21.04
C ALA A 1165 -7.15 20.34 21.38
N LYS A 1166 -5.87 20.67 21.33
CA LYS A 1166 -4.75 19.84 21.77
C LYS A 1166 -4.24 20.34 23.13
N PHE A 1167 -3.95 19.43 24.05
CA PHE A 1167 -3.41 19.75 25.36
C PHE A 1167 -2.24 18.82 25.67
N TYR A 1168 -1.09 19.40 26.00
CA TYR A 1168 0.10 18.67 26.39
C TYR A 1168 0.44 18.90 27.87
N GLU A 1169 0.75 17.82 28.57
CA GLU A 1169 1.17 17.81 29.98
C GLU A 1169 2.56 17.16 30.11
N ASP A 1170 3.61 17.96 30.38
CA ASP A 1170 4.90 17.42 30.87
C ASP A 1170 4.75 17.08 32.36
N LEU A 1171 4.83 15.78 32.68
CA LEU A 1171 4.67 15.25 34.03
C LEU A 1171 6.02 15.03 34.73
N THR A 1172 7.14 15.44 34.13
CA THR A 1172 8.48 15.28 34.70
C THR A 1172 8.87 16.43 35.66
N ASP A 1173 9.46 16.08 36.82
CA ASP A 1173 9.90 17.03 37.85
C ASP A 1173 11.13 17.92 37.46
N LYS A 1174 11.54 17.97 36.19
CA LYS A 1174 12.78 18.68 35.75
C LYS A 1174 12.58 20.16 35.42
N VAL A 1175 11.35 20.67 35.35
CA VAL A 1175 11.06 22.09 35.13
C VAL A 1175 11.35 22.88 36.41
N LYS A 1176 12.31 23.82 36.37
CA LYS A 1176 12.77 24.59 37.54
C LYS A 1176 11.61 25.40 38.15
N ASP A 1177 11.68 25.60 39.47
CA ASP A 1177 10.61 26.16 40.31
C ASP A 1177 10.05 27.54 39.90
N ASP A 1178 10.77 28.33 39.08
CA ASP A 1178 10.29 29.61 38.55
C ASP A 1178 9.42 29.48 37.27
N GLU A 1179 9.41 28.30 36.63
CA GLU A 1179 8.60 27.95 35.44
C GLU A 1179 7.33 27.12 35.79
N ARG A 1180 6.96 27.05 37.09
CA ARG A 1180 5.82 26.30 37.66
C ARG A 1180 4.41 26.64 37.11
N LYS A 1181 4.28 27.46 36.07
CA LYS A 1181 3.01 27.73 35.37
C LYS A 1181 2.71 26.79 34.18
N ARG A 1182 3.61 25.87 33.82
CA ARG A 1182 3.54 25.03 32.60
C ARG A 1182 3.07 23.58 32.81
N LYS A 1183 2.25 23.27 33.82
CA LYS A 1183 1.86 21.88 34.13
C LYS A 1183 0.77 21.28 33.21
N THR A 1184 0.04 22.12 32.49
CA THR A 1184 -1.03 21.76 31.56
C THR A 1184 -1.22 22.96 30.62
N SER A 1185 -0.63 22.94 29.43
CA SER A 1185 -0.78 24.04 28.46
C SER A 1185 -1.64 23.58 27.29
N LEU A 1186 -2.59 24.45 26.91
CA LEU A 1186 -3.24 24.36 25.61
C LEU A 1186 -2.15 24.39 24.55
N ASP A 1187 -2.06 23.36 23.72
CA ASP A 1187 -0.99 23.25 22.72
C ASP A 1187 -1.45 23.81 21.37
N GLY A 1188 -2.72 23.55 21.02
CA GLY A 1188 -3.39 24.14 19.86
C GLY A 1188 -4.90 24.25 20.06
N LEU A 1189 -5.51 25.28 19.49
CA LEU A 1189 -6.96 25.49 19.45
C LEU A 1189 -7.36 26.07 18.09
N GLY A 1190 -8.21 25.36 17.36
CA GLY A 1190 -8.86 25.88 16.15
C GLY A 1190 -10.38 25.90 16.30
N ILE A 1191 -11.04 26.94 15.77
CA ILE A 1191 -12.49 27.07 15.70
C ILE A 1191 -12.88 27.76 14.39
N GLU A 1192 -13.74 27.15 13.59
CA GLU A 1192 -14.39 27.74 12.43
C GLU A 1192 -15.91 27.61 12.57
N ILE A 1193 -16.64 28.73 12.58
CA ILE A 1193 -18.10 28.76 12.66
C ILE A 1193 -18.67 29.42 11.41
N GLY A 1194 -19.26 28.64 10.51
CA GLY A 1194 -19.96 29.12 9.33
C GLY A 1194 -21.48 29.16 9.49
N LYS A 1195 -22.13 30.18 8.93
CA LYS A 1195 -23.59 30.25 8.73
C LYS A 1195 -23.90 30.38 7.24
N GLU A 1196 -24.40 29.30 6.67
CA GLU A 1196 -24.98 29.21 5.34
C GLU A 1196 -26.38 29.86 5.32
N MET A 1197 -26.59 30.79 4.39
CA MET A 1197 -27.77 31.61 4.17
C MET A 1197 -28.15 31.59 2.68
N GLY A 1198 -28.59 30.44 2.20
CA GLY A 1198 -29.05 30.23 0.83
C GLY A 1198 -27.86 29.97 -0.06
N TYR A 1199 -27.40 30.99 -0.77
CA TYR A 1199 -26.32 30.87 -1.75
C TYR A 1199 -24.93 31.24 -1.20
N TYR A 1200 -24.84 31.69 0.06
CA TYR A 1200 -23.59 32.13 0.69
C TYR A 1200 -23.44 31.66 2.13
N GLN A 1201 -22.22 31.63 2.65
CA GLN A 1201 -21.84 31.36 4.03
C GLN A 1201 -21.04 32.54 4.58
N TRP A 1202 -21.36 33.00 5.78
CA TRP A 1202 -20.41 33.79 6.59
C TRP A 1202 -19.74 32.88 7.61
N SER A 1203 -18.41 32.80 7.62
CA SER A 1203 -17.64 32.08 8.64
C SER A 1203 -16.79 32.99 9.50
N LEU A 1204 -16.74 32.71 10.79
CA LEU A 1204 -15.74 33.24 11.72
C LEU A 1204 -14.75 32.12 12.01
N ALA A 1205 -13.50 32.28 11.58
CA ALA A 1205 -12.41 31.36 11.85
C ALA A 1205 -11.44 31.97 12.86
N PHE A 1206 -10.94 31.14 13.78
CA PHE A 1206 -9.96 31.49 14.79
C PHE A 1206 -9.04 30.29 15.01
N GLU A 1207 -7.74 30.53 15.04
CA GLU A 1207 -6.73 29.53 15.34
C GLU A 1207 -5.72 30.12 16.31
N LYS A 1208 -5.27 29.31 17.26
CA LYS A 1208 -4.25 29.66 18.22
C LYS A 1208 -3.37 28.45 18.48
N GLN A 1209 -2.09 28.57 18.18
CA GLN A 1209 -1.13 27.49 18.31
C GLN A 1209 0.05 27.95 19.16
N TYR A 1210 0.60 27.04 19.95
CA TYR A 1210 1.85 27.29 20.65
C TYR A 1210 3.01 27.19 19.65
N VAL A 1211 3.73 28.28 19.46
CA VAL A 1211 4.88 28.32 18.56
C VAL A 1211 6.15 28.21 19.39
N LEU A 1212 6.75 27.02 19.36
CA LEU A 1212 7.92 26.67 20.17
C LEU A 1212 9.13 27.58 19.90
N SER A 1213 9.35 27.99 18.64
CA SER A 1213 10.43 28.90 18.23
C SER A 1213 10.30 30.29 18.87
N ALA A 1214 9.08 30.77 19.04
CA ALA A 1214 8.74 32.02 19.72
C ALA A 1214 8.64 31.87 21.25
N ARG A 1215 8.50 30.63 21.75
CA ARG A 1215 8.09 30.28 23.11
C ARG A 1215 6.79 30.96 23.56
N ASP A 1216 5.94 31.35 22.62
CA ASP A 1216 4.68 32.06 22.88
C ASP A 1216 3.58 31.56 21.93
N TYR A 1217 2.36 32.03 22.14
CA TYR A 1217 1.23 31.69 21.28
C TYR A 1217 1.06 32.70 20.16
N GLU A 1218 0.93 32.19 18.94
CA GLU A 1218 0.43 32.96 17.80
C GLU A 1218 -1.06 32.68 17.63
N TRP A 1219 -1.81 33.67 17.14
CA TRP A 1219 -3.22 33.50 16.82
C TRP A 1219 -3.57 34.19 15.51
N ARG A 1220 -4.55 33.62 14.82
CA ARG A 1220 -5.11 34.12 13.57
C ARG A 1220 -6.63 34.16 13.70
N ALA A 1221 -7.26 35.22 13.23
CA ALA A 1221 -8.72 35.36 13.24
C ALA A 1221 -9.21 35.95 11.93
N ALA A 1222 -10.30 35.44 11.37
CA ALA A 1222 -10.88 35.95 10.14
C ALA A 1222 -12.41 35.84 10.13
N LEU A 1223 -13.10 36.91 9.76
CA LEU A 1223 -14.48 36.90 9.31
C LEU A 1223 -14.46 36.77 7.78
N GLN A 1224 -15.08 35.73 7.26
CA GLN A 1224 -15.02 35.33 5.85
C GLN A 1224 -16.41 35.16 5.28
N PHE A 1225 -16.58 35.45 4.00
CA PHE A 1225 -17.79 35.24 3.21
C PHE A 1225 -17.48 34.32 2.05
N THR A 1226 -18.21 33.21 1.92
CA THR A 1226 -17.99 32.15 0.93
C THR A 1226 -19.27 31.95 0.13
N LEU A 1227 -19.25 31.95 -1.21
CA LEU A 1227 -20.43 31.46 -1.95
C LEU A 1227 -20.46 29.93 -1.83
N LEU A 1228 -21.61 29.36 -1.50
CA LEU A 1228 -21.74 27.91 -1.31
C LEU A 1228 -21.64 27.12 -2.62
N THR A 1229 -21.82 27.80 -3.74
CA THR A 1229 -21.50 27.30 -5.08
C THR A 1229 -19.99 27.14 -5.30
N PHE A 1230 -19.13 27.79 -4.49
CA PHE A 1230 -17.67 27.69 -4.51
C PHE A 1230 -17.11 27.48 -3.08
N PRO A 1231 -17.42 26.34 -2.43
CA PRO A 1231 -17.22 26.14 -0.99
C PRO A 1231 -15.76 26.10 -0.54
N SER A 1232 -14.82 25.93 -1.47
CA SER A 1232 -13.37 25.85 -1.19
C SER A 1232 -12.69 27.21 -1.03
N ASN A 1233 -13.27 28.30 -1.56
CA ASN A 1233 -12.64 29.62 -1.63
C ASN A 1233 -13.56 30.71 -1.03
N PRO A 1234 -13.21 31.28 0.13
CA PRO A 1234 -13.92 32.44 0.68
C PRO A 1234 -13.72 33.66 -0.21
N ILE A 1235 -14.79 34.30 -0.69
CA ILE A 1235 -14.78 35.42 -1.65
C ILE A 1235 -14.27 36.71 -1.05
N PHE A 1236 -14.52 36.97 0.22
CA PHE A 1236 -13.84 38.04 0.92
C PHE A 1236 -13.78 37.75 2.41
N GLY A 1237 -12.75 38.27 3.06
CA GLY A 1237 -12.63 38.20 4.50
C GLY A 1237 -11.84 39.37 5.06
N ILE A 1238 -12.09 39.67 6.33
CA ILE A 1238 -11.32 40.63 7.11
C ILE A 1238 -10.90 39.94 8.41
N GLY A 1239 -9.64 40.10 8.79
CA GLY A 1239 -9.05 39.36 9.88
C GLY A 1239 -7.92 40.12 10.56
N ALA A 1240 -7.22 39.41 11.43
CA ALA A 1240 -5.97 39.83 12.02
C ALA A 1240 -5.17 38.60 12.45
N ASP A 1241 -3.87 38.73 12.49
CA ASP A 1241 -2.94 37.74 13.04
C ASP A 1241 -1.97 38.41 14.02
N THR A 1242 -1.25 37.59 14.78
CA THR A 1242 -0.15 38.05 15.62
C THR A 1242 1.10 37.23 15.42
N ASP A 1243 2.21 37.94 15.26
CA ASP A 1243 3.54 37.35 15.20
C ASP A 1243 4.10 36.99 16.59
N ALA A 1244 5.21 36.25 16.59
CA ALA A 1244 6.07 35.95 17.74
C ALA A 1244 6.48 37.17 18.60
N LYS A 1245 6.36 38.41 18.09
CA LYS A 1245 6.69 39.66 18.80
C LYS A 1245 5.46 40.38 19.36
N LYS A 1246 4.26 39.77 19.29
CA LYS A 1246 2.97 40.32 19.75
C LYS A 1246 2.51 41.54 18.97
N HIS A 1247 2.99 41.70 17.74
CA HIS A 1247 2.45 42.69 16.83
C HIS A 1247 1.18 42.14 16.18
N THR A 1248 0.09 42.90 16.21
CA THR A 1248 -1.17 42.51 15.56
C THR A 1248 -1.32 43.31 14.26
N GLU A 1249 -1.41 42.62 13.13
CA GLU A 1249 -1.62 43.24 11.82
C GLU A 1249 -3.04 42.92 11.29
N PRO A 1250 -3.74 43.89 10.69
CA PRO A 1250 -5.04 43.65 10.08
C PRO A 1250 -4.86 42.92 8.75
N GLN A 1251 -5.62 41.86 8.55
CA GLN A 1251 -5.57 41.00 7.37
C GLN A 1251 -6.81 41.24 6.49
N THR A 1252 -6.63 41.24 5.16
CA THR A 1252 -7.76 41.30 4.22
C THR A 1252 -7.62 40.19 3.19
N TYR A 1253 -8.70 39.45 2.99
CA TYR A 1253 -8.78 38.34 2.06
C TYR A 1253 -9.84 38.64 0.99
N MET A 1254 -9.61 38.23 -0.24
CA MET A 1254 -10.55 38.26 -1.35
C MET A 1254 -10.29 37.03 -2.21
N PHE A 1255 -11.25 36.12 -2.25
CA PHE A 1255 -11.12 34.79 -2.84
C PHE A 1255 -10.05 33.90 -2.16
N ASP A 1256 -9.71 34.19 -0.89
CA ASP A 1256 -8.74 33.48 -0.02
C ASP A 1256 -9.22 33.48 1.46
N GLY A 1257 -8.60 32.70 2.37
CA GLY A 1257 -8.86 32.79 3.82
C GLY A 1257 -8.29 31.68 4.72
N LEU A 1258 -8.30 31.94 6.04
CA LEU A 1258 -7.94 31.01 7.14
C LEU A 1258 -8.79 29.72 7.09
N LYS A 1259 -8.13 28.56 6.98
CA LYS A 1259 -8.75 27.23 6.94
C LYS A 1259 -8.39 26.46 8.21
N VAL A 1260 -9.36 26.16 9.07
CA VAL A 1260 -9.14 25.34 10.28
C VAL A 1260 -9.17 23.85 9.91
N LYS A 1261 -8.43 23.47 8.86
CA LYS A 1261 -8.40 22.11 8.34
C LYS A 1261 -7.30 21.25 8.97
N ASP A 1262 -6.40 21.82 9.74
CA ASP A 1262 -5.30 21.10 10.41
C ASP A 1262 -5.73 20.56 11.79
N VAL A 1263 -6.96 20.02 11.85
CA VAL A 1263 -7.57 19.52 13.11
C VAL A 1263 -6.85 18.27 13.64
N ILE A 1264 -5.99 17.63 12.82
CA ILE A 1264 -5.39 16.35 13.14
C ILE A 1264 -3.95 16.27 12.58
N ASP A 1265 -2.92 16.78 13.28
CA ASP A 1265 -1.66 16.00 13.28
C ASP A 1265 -1.90 14.76 14.11
#